data_AF-A0A2E8LIX8-F1
#
_entry.id   AF-A0A2E8LIX8-F1
#
_cell.length_a   1.000
_cell.length_b   1.000
_cell.length_c   1.000
_cell.angle_alpha   90.00
_cell.angle_beta   90.00
_cell.angle_gamma   90.00
#
_symmetry.space_group_name_H-M   'P 1'
#
loop_
_entity.id
_entity.type
_entity.pdbx_description
1 polymer ?
#
loop_
_entity_poly.entity_id
_entity_poly.type
_entity_poly.pdbx_seq_one_letter_code
_entity_poly.pdbx_strand_id
1 'polypeptide(L)'
;VDGVIGATGMEPEAPDETKAAFIYVGPVGDAGWTWAHDQGRQAAAAATGVETAFVESVPEGTSDFADFVRQFIDDGFNVIIGTSFGYMDDMEALAAEYPDVVFDHVSGYKANETNFGNTFGRMYEPRYLSGMVAGSATESGQIGYVAAFPIPEVIRGINAFTLGVREVNPTATVEVAWTSTWFDPVVEGDSAQALLDKGADVIAMHQDSTAAGERAEAAGARWVSYNSDMSAFAPNAYLTAPVWDWGPRYAEIIEAATAGTYTPGYYWGSMADGIVDLAPIADDVDADVVAAVEARKAEIIAGDFHPFSGPIHDQAGNTMVAAGETMGDGDMLGMSLFVDGVIGATGMEPEDFWPEPVFGGTLRVGLEAETDGLNPAVNRFAVSAYQMGAAVYDYLVGVKDTPCQCEYVPILAESWSTSDNVTWDFKLREGIKFHDGTDFTSAAVLKAFQMQLTDPTVGIAVRALFAADDPETEFFEPAQIVDDYTIRFHAPRPHVDFPGIFTTQLGMIPSLAFMEAAEADGALNQAPVGTGPFMFDSRVQDSMTRFVRNPDYWQGDVYLDAIEFYIYTDGEIAASALGVGDIDAMGTSNVDAILAIRDLADDGYTIHEGDMGDDTFGVANNSRPPFDDIRARQALSYSLARDDYVEFIGAGVLRAADSVFTPEELYYNPDIVQVHDQPELATPLVEEYCADVPEMCTDGRINMEYQYSGPSVIQDRVYDLLTDGWSEHFNVTKDMKLQDDHITDAILGLYDFMTWRQFGSLNPDGHILWTSCEAIGVLSLNWPRECDPARDEAMFAARASDDREANREHWNTFSESIRDGYSYLFLTHTMWTHGYAPGVTNICGYEHPDGSQPRCHTNGGNPGWQQIWIEE
;
A
#
# COMPACT_ATOMS: atom_id res chain seq x y z
N VAL A 1 -31.85 -34.81 -25.62
CA VAL A 1 -30.59 -34.88 -26.37
C VAL A 1 -30.05 -33.46 -26.36
N ASP A 2 -29.17 -33.00 -25.49
CA ASP A 2 -28.41 -33.52 -24.34
C ASP A 2 -28.27 -32.29 -23.41
N GLY A 3 -28.56 -32.35 -22.10
CA GLY A 3 -27.61 -32.78 -21.09
C GLY A 3 -26.92 -31.58 -20.42
N VAL A 4 -27.65 -30.81 -19.60
CA VAL A 4 -27.04 -29.88 -18.62
C VAL A 4 -27.38 -30.45 -17.23
N ILE A 5 -26.37 -31.02 -16.59
CA ILE A 5 -26.42 -31.45 -15.20
C ILE A 5 -26.20 -30.17 -14.40
N GLY A 6 -27.25 -29.63 -13.80
CA GLY A 6 -27.11 -28.60 -12.78
C GLY A 6 -26.39 -29.21 -11.58
N ALA A 7 -25.16 -28.78 -11.33
CA ALA A 7 -24.54 -28.97 -10.04
C ALA A 7 -25.23 -28.00 -9.07
N THR A 8 -26.28 -28.48 -8.41
CA THR A 8 -26.72 -27.86 -7.15
C THR A 8 -25.58 -28.05 -6.16
N GLY A 9 -24.92 -26.95 -5.76
CA GLY A 9 -24.03 -26.96 -4.60
C GLY A 9 -24.81 -27.54 -3.42
N MET A 10 -24.35 -28.67 -2.91
CA MET A 10 -24.84 -29.23 -1.66
C MET A 10 -24.23 -28.33 -0.58
N GLU A 11 -25.05 -27.56 0.15
CA GLU A 11 -24.60 -27.00 1.43
C GLU A 11 -24.11 -28.18 2.30
N PRO A 12 -22.96 -28.05 2.99
CA PRO A 12 -22.47 -29.11 3.86
C PRO A 12 -23.52 -29.42 4.92
N GLU A 13 -23.97 -30.68 4.96
CA GLU A 13 -24.96 -31.15 5.92
C GLU A 13 -24.27 -31.27 7.29
N ALA A 14 -24.84 -30.65 8.33
CA ALA A 14 -24.26 -30.66 9.67
C ALA A 14 -24.05 -32.11 10.17
N PRO A 15 -22.93 -32.43 10.84
CA PRO A 15 -22.64 -33.79 11.29
C PRO A 15 -23.65 -34.27 12.35
N ASP A 16 -23.98 -35.57 12.34
CA ASP A 16 -24.89 -36.19 13.32
C ASP A 16 -24.37 -36.07 14.78
N GLU A 17 -23.05 -36.00 14.98
CA GLU A 17 -22.36 -35.78 16.25
C GLU A 17 -20.98 -35.14 16.01
N THR A 18 -20.65 -34.04 16.71
CA THR A 18 -19.32 -33.39 16.64
C THR A 18 -18.42 -33.91 17.76
N LYS A 19 -17.15 -34.21 17.45
CA LYS A 19 -16.10 -34.52 18.43
C LYS A 19 -14.77 -33.91 18.01
N ALA A 20 -14.02 -33.37 18.98
CA ALA A 20 -12.76 -32.67 18.70
C ALA A 20 -11.53 -33.39 19.29
N ALA A 21 -10.51 -33.62 18.48
CA ALA A 21 -9.25 -34.24 18.89
C ALA A 21 -8.11 -33.22 18.82
N PHE A 22 -7.23 -33.27 19.82
CA PHE A 22 -6.09 -32.38 19.95
C PHE A 22 -4.79 -33.17 19.92
N ILE A 23 -3.82 -32.71 19.14
CA ILE A 23 -2.52 -33.37 19.01
C ILE A 23 -1.44 -32.43 19.51
N TYR A 24 -0.78 -32.84 20.60
CA TYR A 24 0.22 -32.03 21.29
C TYR A 24 1.64 -32.52 21.04
N VAL A 25 2.56 -31.57 20.84
CA VAL A 25 4.00 -31.84 20.68
C VAL A 25 4.70 -32.19 22.01
N GLY A 26 4.26 -31.59 23.11
CA GLY A 26 4.78 -31.81 24.45
C GLY A 26 3.83 -32.58 25.37
N PRO A 27 4.20 -32.76 26.65
CA PRO A 27 3.32 -33.33 27.66
C PRO A 27 2.42 -32.27 28.30
N VAL A 28 1.16 -32.61 28.65
CA VAL A 28 0.20 -31.69 29.31
C VAL A 28 0.65 -31.21 30.70
N GLY A 29 1.71 -31.81 31.25
CA GLY A 29 2.32 -31.43 32.52
C GLY A 29 3.50 -30.46 32.39
N ASP A 30 3.79 -29.92 31.21
CA ASP A 30 4.90 -28.99 30.96
C ASP A 30 4.72 -27.60 31.62
N ALA A 31 3.48 -27.29 32.03
CA ALA A 31 3.03 -25.98 32.49
C ALA A 31 3.18 -24.85 31.45
N GLY A 32 3.69 -25.14 30.25
CA GLY A 32 3.98 -24.19 29.18
C GLY A 32 2.95 -24.27 28.05
N TRP A 33 3.45 -24.39 26.82
CA TRP A 33 2.65 -24.40 25.61
C TRP A 33 1.58 -25.50 25.61
N THR A 34 1.97 -26.75 25.89
CA THR A 34 1.02 -27.87 25.84
C THR A 34 -0.01 -27.77 26.94
N TRP A 35 0.39 -27.38 28.15
CA TRP A 35 -0.52 -27.15 29.26
C TRP A 35 -1.58 -26.11 28.91
N ALA A 36 -1.20 -25.00 28.27
CA ALA A 36 -2.13 -23.94 27.88
C ALA A 36 -3.16 -24.44 26.86
N HIS A 37 -2.72 -25.21 25.87
CA HIS A 37 -3.61 -25.88 24.91
C HIS A 37 -4.57 -26.86 25.57
N ASP A 38 -4.09 -27.65 26.53
CA ASP A 38 -4.95 -28.58 27.26
C ASP A 38 -5.98 -27.86 28.14
N GLN A 39 -5.62 -26.74 28.77
CA GLN A 39 -6.58 -25.89 29.47
C GLN A 39 -7.64 -25.34 28.51
N GLY A 40 -7.23 -24.86 27.34
CA GLY A 40 -8.14 -24.41 26.28
C GLY A 40 -9.10 -25.50 25.82
N ARG A 41 -8.59 -26.72 25.58
CA ARG A 41 -9.42 -27.89 25.24
C ARG A 41 -10.44 -28.19 26.32
N GLN A 42 -10.03 -28.21 27.59
CA GLN A 42 -10.93 -28.48 28.71
C GLN A 42 -12.01 -27.41 28.85
N ALA A 43 -11.65 -26.14 28.67
CA ALA A 43 -12.59 -25.02 28.68
C ALA A 43 -13.60 -25.11 27.52
N ALA A 44 -13.12 -25.37 26.30
CA ALA A 44 -13.97 -25.54 25.12
C ALA A 44 -14.91 -26.74 25.25
N ALA A 45 -14.44 -27.88 25.77
CA ALA A 45 -15.28 -29.04 26.07
C ALA A 45 -16.37 -28.71 27.09
N ALA A 46 -16.04 -27.93 28.12
CA ALA A 46 -17.01 -27.50 29.14
C ALA A 46 -18.05 -26.50 28.58
N ALA A 47 -17.63 -25.60 27.68
CA ALA A 47 -18.50 -24.59 27.06
C ALA A 47 -19.47 -25.21 26.04
N THR A 48 -18.97 -26.08 25.17
CA THR A 48 -19.73 -26.67 24.05
C THR A 48 -20.46 -27.95 24.43
N GLY A 49 -19.97 -28.68 25.44
CA GLY A 49 -20.46 -30.02 25.80
C GLY A 49 -20.02 -31.13 24.84
N VAL A 50 -19.15 -30.82 23.87
CA VAL A 50 -18.62 -31.76 22.88
C VAL A 50 -17.60 -32.71 23.50
N GLU A 51 -17.61 -33.97 23.07
CA GLU A 51 -16.59 -34.94 23.45
C GLU A 51 -15.23 -34.50 22.86
N THR A 52 -14.22 -34.40 23.74
CA THR A 52 -12.85 -34.12 23.31
C THR A 52 -11.88 -35.20 23.74
N ALA A 53 -10.86 -35.44 22.91
CA ALA A 53 -9.74 -36.32 23.20
C ALA A 53 -8.43 -35.65 22.84
N PHE A 54 -7.33 -36.19 23.33
CA PHE A 54 -6.00 -35.73 22.95
C PHE A 54 -4.99 -36.87 22.92
N VAL A 55 -3.90 -36.64 22.19
CA VAL A 55 -2.66 -37.39 22.28
C VAL A 55 -1.53 -36.40 22.54
N GLU A 56 -0.59 -36.77 23.39
CA GLU A 56 0.51 -35.90 23.80
C GLU A 56 1.87 -36.49 23.42
N SER A 57 2.91 -35.65 23.43
CA SER A 57 4.29 -36.03 23.10
C SER A 57 4.43 -36.64 21.70
N VAL A 58 3.70 -36.11 20.72
CA VAL A 58 3.82 -36.51 19.32
C VAL A 58 4.96 -35.71 18.67
N PRO A 59 5.99 -36.36 18.09
CA PRO A 59 7.10 -35.62 17.47
C PRO A 59 6.76 -35.16 16.05
N GLU A 60 7.17 -33.94 15.72
CA GLU A 60 7.09 -33.36 14.36
C GLU A 60 7.91 -34.17 13.34
N GLY A 61 7.50 -34.14 12.07
CA GLY A 61 8.24 -34.76 10.96
C GLY A 61 8.28 -36.29 11.00
N THR A 62 7.40 -36.93 11.78
CA THR A 62 7.26 -38.38 11.86
C THR A 62 5.89 -38.83 11.36
N SER A 63 5.79 -40.09 10.93
CA SER A 63 4.49 -40.66 10.52
C SER A 63 3.48 -40.75 11.68
N ASP A 64 3.94 -40.67 12.93
CA ASP A 64 3.11 -40.85 14.12
C ASP A 64 1.98 -39.81 14.18
N PHE A 65 2.23 -38.56 13.76
CA PHE A 65 1.21 -37.52 13.71
C PHE A 65 0.02 -37.92 12.82
N ALA A 66 0.30 -38.26 11.56
CA ALA A 66 -0.73 -38.64 10.61
C ALA A 66 -1.45 -39.94 11.02
N ASP A 67 -0.74 -40.89 11.64
CA ASP A 67 -1.33 -42.12 12.15
C ASP A 67 -2.32 -41.85 13.30
N PHE A 68 -1.99 -40.94 14.24
CA PHE A 68 -2.91 -40.55 15.30
C PHE A 68 -4.12 -39.77 14.79
N VAL A 69 -3.94 -38.86 13.82
CA VAL A 69 -5.05 -38.12 13.21
C VAL A 69 -6.03 -39.09 12.52
N ARG A 70 -5.53 -40.03 11.70
CA ARG A 70 -6.38 -41.04 11.07
C ARG A 70 -7.08 -41.91 12.10
N GLN A 71 -6.40 -42.29 13.18
CA GLN A 71 -7.02 -43.04 14.27
C GLN A 71 -8.16 -42.26 14.93
N PHE A 72 -7.99 -40.96 15.21
CA PHE A 72 -9.06 -40.13 15.75
C PHE A 72 -10.25 -40.03 14.78
N ILE A 73 -9.99 -39.86 13.48
CA ILE A 73 -11.05 -39.83 12.47
C ILE A 73 -11.80 -41.17 12.42
N ASP A 74 -11.08 -42.31 12.46
CA ASP A 74 -11.66 -43.66 12.53
C ASP A 74 -12.51 -43.87 13.80
N ASP A 75 -12.12 -43.24 14.92
CA ASP A 75 -12.85 -43.24 16.19
C ASP A 75 -14.02 -42.23 16.23
N GLY A 76 -14.25 -41.51 15.12
CA GLY A 76 -15.39 -40.62 14.91
C GLY A 76 -15.16 -39.15 15.27
N PHE A 77 -13.91 -38.70 15.37
CA PHE A 77 -13.57 -37.29 15.54
C PHE A 77 -13.56 -36.55 14.20
N ASN A 78 -14.22 -35.39 14.16
CA ASN A 78 -14.43 -34.60 12.95
C ASN A 78 -13.98 -33.12 13.08
N VAL A 79 -13.35 -32.77 14.21
CA VAL A 79 -12.57 -31.54 14.37
C VAL A 79 -11.18 -31.94 14.87
N ILE A 80 -10.14 -31.58 14.13
CA ILE A 80 -8.75 -31.92 14.42
C ILE A 80 -7.94 -30.64 14.65
N ILE A 81 -7.38 -30.49 15.85
CA ILE A 81 -6.55 -29.34 16.23
C ILE A 81 -5.10 -29.80 16.41
N GLY A 82 -4.18 -29.26 15.59
CA GLY A 82 -2.75 -29.53 15.70
C GLY A 82 -2.01 -28.33 16.28
N THR A 83 -1.26 -28.54 17.37
CA THR A 83 -0.71 -27.43 18.17
C THR A 83 0.80 -27.26 18.01
N SER A 84 1.36 -27.46 16.82
CA SER A 84 2.80 -27.32 16.60
C SER A 84 3.08 -26.86 15.18
N PHE A 85 4.01 -25.91 15.02
CA PHE A 85 4.38 -25.36 13.71
C PHE A 85 4.70 -26.46 12.68
N GLY A 86 5.46 -27.49 13.07
CA GLY A 86 5.87 -28.58 12.20
C GLY A 86 4.78 -29.58 11.79
N TYR A 87 3.54 -29.43 12.26
CA TYR A 87 2.40 -30.26 11.80
C TYR A 87 1.71 -29.73 10.53
N MET A 88 2.05 -28.51 10.11
CA MET A 88 1.33 -27.77 9.07
C MET A 88 1.17 -28.56 7.75
N ASP A 89 2.27 -29.08 7.21
CA ASP A 89 2.28 -29.79 5.92
C ASP A 89 1.49 -31.11 5.98
N ASP A 90 1.60 -31.84 7.09
CA ASP A 90 0.86 -33.09 7.28
C ASP A 90 -0.64 -32.82 7.45
N MET A 91 -1.02 -31.75 8.15
CA MET A 91 -2.41 -31.35 8.32
C MET A 91 -3.05 -30.90 7.01
N GLU A 92 -2.35 -30.14 6.18
CA GLU A 92 -2.82 -29.75 4.84
C GLU A 92 -3.11 -31.00 3.99
N ALA A 93 -2.18 -31.96 3.99
CA ALA A 93 -2.34 -33.21 3.25
C ALA A 93 -3.52 -34.05 3.77
N LEU A 94 -3.73 -34.10 5.08
CA LEU A 94 -4.84 -34.81 5.70
C LEU A 94 -6.18 -34.10 5.47
N ALA A 95 -6.21 -32.77 5.46
CA ALA A 95 -7.41 -32.01 5.14
C ALA A 95 -7.90 -32.29 3.71
N ALA A 96 -6.97 -32.45 2.76
CA ALA A 96 -7.29 -32.89 1.40
C ALA A 96 -7.77 -34.35 1.33
N GLU A 97 -7.28 -35.23 2.22
CA GLU A 97 -7.71 -36.63 2.32
C GLU A 97 -9.12 -36.76 2.94
N TYR A 98 -9.48 -35.86 3.85
CA TYR A 98 -10.71 -35.89 4.64
C TYR A 98 -11.52 -34.58 4.54
N PRO A 99 -12.20 -34.32 3.40
CA PRO A 99 -12.90 -33.05 3.15
C PRO A 99 -14.07 -32.77 4.10
N ASP A 100 -14.60 -33.81 4.76
CA ASP A 100 -15.73 -33.69 5.72
C ASP A 100 -15.27 -33.46 7.17
N VAL A 101 -13.96 -33.35 7.40
CA VAL A 101 -13.35 -33.12 8.72
C VAL A 101 -12.78 -31.71 8.77
N VAL A 102 -13.07 -30.97 9.85
CA VAL A 102 -12.49 -29.65 10.09
C VAL A 102 -11.10 -29.81 10.67
N PHE A 103 -10.13 -29.10 10.10
CA PHE A 103 -8.76 -29.01 10.57
C PHE A 103 -8.43 -27.57 10.92
N ASP A 104 -7.87 -27.33 12.10
CA ASP A 104 -7.33 -26.03 12.50
C ASP A 104 -5.91 -26.21 13.03
N HIS A 105 -4.96 -25.60 12.34
CA HIS A 105 -3.54 -25.64 12.69
C HIS A 105 -3.17 -24.40 13.49
N VAL A 106 -2.52 -24.61 14.64
CA VAL A 106 -2.05 -23.52 15.49
C VAL A 106 -0.60 -23.17 15.14
N SER A 107 -0.33 -21.87 15.00
CA SER A 107 0.90 -21.33 14.39
C SER A 107 0.98 -21.68 12.89
N GLY A 108 2.05 -21.33 12.18
CA GLY A 108 2.17 -21.58 10.74
C GLY A 108 1.49 -20.54 9.84
N TYR A 109 1.37 -20.87 8.55
CA TYR A 109 0.94 -19.93 7.51
C TYR A 109 0.13 -20.57 6.36
N LYS A 110 -0.25 -21.84 6.47
CA LYS A 110 -1.07 -22.52 5.45
C LYS A 110 -2.51 -22.66 5.91
N ALA A 111 -3.42 -22.47 4.96
CA ALA A 111 -4.85 -22.72 5.08
C ALA A 111 -5.38 -23.10 3.68
N ASN A 112 -6.61 -23.61 3.60
CA ASN A 112 -7.33 -23.83 2.34
C ASN A 112 -8.73 -23.19 2.39
N GLU A 113 -9.47 -23.27 1.29
CA GLU A 113 -10.81 -22.66 1.19
C GLU A 113 -11.94 -23.58 1.69
N THR A 114 -11.64 -24.82 2.07
CA THR A 114 -12.66 -25.85 2.34
C THR A 114 -12.78 -26.25 3.79
N ASN A 115 -11.70 -26.70 4.42
CA ASN A 115 -11.74 -27.36 5.74
C ASN A 115 -10.45 -27.24 6.56
N PHE A 116 -9.48 -26.44 6.14
CA PHE A 116 -8.19 -26.27 6.82
C PHE A 116 -7.92 -24.80 7.16
N GLY A 117 -8.07 -24.44 8.43
CA GLY A 117 -7.80 -23.09 8.94
C GLY A 117 -6.47 -22.99 9.69
N ASN A 118 -6.06 -21.74 9.93
CA ASN A 118 -4.87 -21.39 10.68
C ASN A 118 -5.22 -20.42 11.81
N THR A 119 -4.80 -20.72 13.04
CA THR A 119 -5.12 -19.93 14.22
C THR A 119 -3.86 -19.59 15.02
N PHE A 120 -3.67 -18.31 15.33
CA PHE A 120 -2.61 -17.85 16.23
C PHE A 120 -3.03 -16.55 16.96
N GLY A 121 -2.16 -16.02 17.83
CA GLY A 121 -2.43 -14.76 18.53
C GLY A 121 -1.27 -13.76 18.51
N ARG A 122 -1.59 -12.49 18.69
CA ARG A 122 -0.67 -11.34 18.74
C ARG A 122 0.04 -11.28 20.09
N MET A 123 0.74 -12.37 20.44
CA MET A 123 1.46 -12.53 21.70
C MET A 123 2.50 -11.43 21.99
N TYR A 124 2.89 -10.67 20.96
CA TYR A 124 3.78 -9.53 21.13
C TYR A 124 3.14 -8.40 21.98
N GLU A 125 1.81 -8.28 22.01
CA GLU A 125 1.08 -7.31 22.83
C GLU A 125 1.33 -7.53 24.34
N PRO A 126 1.01 -8.69 24.94
CA PRO A 126 1.32 -8.92 26.34
C PRO A 126 2.83 -9.09 26.61
N ARG A 127 3.64 -9.48 25.60
CA ARG A 127 5.11 -9.46 25.73
C ARG A 127 5.62 -8.05 26.01
N TYR A 128 5.12 -7.04 25.30
CA TYR A 128 5.43 -5.63 25.56
C TYR A 128 5.12 -5.24 27.00
N LEU A 129 3.91 -5.54 27.46
CA LEU A 129 3.46 -5.24 28.82
C LEU A 129 4.31 -5.94 29.89
N SER A 130 4.64 -7.22 29.68
CA SER A 130 5.54 -7.95 30.58
C SER A 130 6.97 -7.39 30.59
N GLY A 131 7.40 -6.81 29.47
CA GLY A 131 8.65 -6.08 29.34
C GLY A 131 8.68 -4.83 30.22
N MET A 132 7.60 -4.05 30.25
CA MET A 132 7.47 -2.90 31.16
C MET A 132 7.59 -3.33 32.63
N VAL A 133 6.98 -4.45 33.01
CA VAL A 133 7.11 -4.97 34.38
C VAL A 133 8.57 -5.37 34.66
N ALA A 134 9.20 -6.12 33.76
CA ALA A 134 10.60 -6.56 33.91
C ALA A 134 11.60 -5.39 33.96
N GLY A 135 11.43 -4.39 33.08
CA GLY A 135 12.27 -3.19 33.03
C GLY A 135 12.19 -2.33 34.29
N SER A 136 11.03 -2.34 34.96
CA SER A 136 10.86 -1.66 36.25
C SER A 136 11.47 -2.43 37.43
N ALA A 137 11.57 -3.76 37.31
CA ALA A 137 12.04 -4.65 38.37
C ALA A 137 13.56 -4.85 38.37
N THR A 138 14.26 -4.57 37.26
CA THR A 138 15.73 -4.69 37.19
C THR A 138 16.41 -3.54 37.93
N GLU A 139 17.32 -3.88 38.85
CA GLU A 139 18.24 -2.95 39.50
C GLU A 139 19.56 -2.83 38.72
N SER A 140 19.96 -3.90 38.03
CA SER A 140 21.19 -3.99 37.26
C SER A 140 21.11 -3.32 35.88
N GLY A 141 19.89 -3.18 35.34
CA GLY A 141 19.65 -2.82 33.94
C GLY A 141 19.95 -3.95 32.95
N GLN A 142 20.22 -5.17 33.43
CA GLN A 142 20.52 -6.35 32.62
C GLN A 142 19.45 -7.41 32.85
N ILE A 143 18.75 -7.77 31.79
CA ILE A 143 17.70 -8.78 31.79
C ILE A 143 18.18 -9.94 30.92
N GLY A 144 18.06 -11.17 31.41
CA GLY A 144 18.32 -12.37 30.62
C GLY A 144 17.05 -12.86 29.95
N TYR A 145 17.14 -13.34 28.72
CA TYR A 145 16.04 -13.94 27.99
C TYR A 145 16.43 -15.33 27.46
N VAL A 146 15.81 -16.39 27.96
CA VAL A 146 16.05 -17.76 27.48
C VAL A 146 15.08 -18.08 26.34
N ALA A 147 15.59 -18.32 25.13
CA ALA A 147 14.77 -18.45 23.93
C ALA A 147 15.03 -19.76 23.16
N ALA A 148 13.99 -20.30 22.51
CA ALA A 148 14.06 -21.58 21.80
C ALA A 148 14.85 -21.49 20.48
N PHE A 149 14.27 -20.89 19.44
CA PHE A 149 14.82 -20.82 18.09
C PHE A 149 14.76 -19.39 17.53
N PRO A 150 15.74 -18.98 16.71
CA PRO A 150 15.75 -17.67 16.06
C PRO A 150 14.81 -17.65 14.84
N ILE A 151 13.51 -17.72 15.09
CA ILE A 151 12.46 -17.62 14.07
C ILE A 151 11.61 -16.36 14.29
N PRO A 152 10.89 -15.86 13.27
CA PRO A 152 10.16 -14.60 13.36
C PRO A 152 9.22 -14.47 14.56
N GLU A 153 8.52 -15.53 14.92
CA GLU A 153 7.64 -15.55 16.10
C GLU A 153 8.40 -15.20 17.39
N VAL A 154 9.56 -15.84 17.61
CA VAL A 154 10.35 -15.69 18.83
C VAL A 154 11.07 -14.34 18.82
N ILE A 155 11.62 -13.94 17.67
CA ILE A 155 12.30 -12.64 17.50
C ILE A 155 11.31 -11.50 17.76
N ARG A 156 10.09 -11.57 17.21
CA ARG A 156 9.01 -10.61 17.47
C ARG A 156 8.65 -10.53 18.95
N GLY A 157 8.54 -11.67 19.63
CA GLY A 157 8.29 -11.71 21.06
C GLY A 157 9.41 -11.06 21.90
N ILE A 158 10.67 -11.29 21.53
CA ILE A 158 11.85 -10.67 22.17
C ILE A 158 11.87 -9.16 21.92
N ASN A 159 11.64 -8.72 20.68
CA ASN A 159 11.66 -7.32 20.32
C ASN A 159 10.56 -6.53 21.06
N ALA A 160 9.33 -7.03 21.05
CA ALA A 160 8.24 -6.37 21.78
C ALA A 160 8.51 -6.30 23.28
N PHE A 161 9.04 -7.38 23.88
CA PHE A 161 9.46 -7.38 25.27
C PHE A 161 10.54 -6.31 25.55
N THR A 162 11.56 -6.22 24.71
CA THR A 162 12.64 -5.23 24.84
C THR A 162 12.15 -3.79 24.69
N LEU A 163 11.23 -3.52 23.76
CA LEU A 163 10.60 -2.21 23.61
C LEU A 163 9.85 -1.80 24.88
N GLY A 164 9.07 -2.72 25.47
CA GLY A 164 8.41 -2.50 26.76
C GLY A 164 9.39 -2.29 27.92
N VAL A 165 10.49 -3.05 27.98
CA VAL A 165 11.58 -2.84 28.96
C VAL A 165 12.14 -1.42 28.86
N ARG A 166 12.40 -0.95 27.63
CA ARG A 166 13.06 0.35 27.39
C ARG A 166 12.12 1.53 27.53
N GLU A 167 10.81 1.34 27.46
CA GLU A 167 9.84 2.39 27.81
C GLU A 167 10.00 2.85 29.26
N VAL A 168 10.17 1.90 30.20
CA VAL A 168 10.32 2.21 31.62
C VAL A 168 11.76 2.39 32.05
N ASN A 169 12.71 1.75 31.35
CA ASN A 169 14.14 1.83 31.64
C ASN A 169 14.94 1.94 30.32
N PRO A 170 15.11 3.16 29.77
CA PRO A 170 15.69 3.37 28.44
C PRO A 170 17.12 2.88 28.25
N THR A 171 17.84 2.57 29.34
CA THR A 171 19.22 2.08 29.30
C THR A 171 19.33 0.57 29.52
N ALA A 172 18.24 -0.11 29.87
CA ALA A 172 18.25 -1.53 30.11
C ALA A 172 18.50 -2.32 28.82
N THR A 173 19.11 -3.50 28.99
CA THR A 173 19.47 -4.43 27.91
C THR A 173 18.87 -5.80 28.17
N VAL A 174 18.54 -6.51 27.09
CA VAL A 174 17.96 -7.86 27.12
C VAL A 174 18.91 -8.82 26.41
N GLU A 175 19.63 -9.66 27.17
CA GLU A 175 20.59 -10.62 26.62
C GLU A 175 19.93 -11.99 26.36
N VAL A 176 19.97 -12.43 25.10
CA VAL A 176 19.31 -13.65 24.63
C VAL A 176 20.25 -14.85 24.69
N ALA A 177 19.77 -15.95 25.27
CA ALA A 177 20.41 -17.27 25.22
C ALA A 177 19.53 -18.25 24.43
N TRP A 178 20.00 -18.65 23.25
CA TRP A 178 19.33 -19.65 22.41
C TRP A 178 19.59 -21.07 22.92
N THR A 179 18.53 -21.84 23.15
CA THR A 179 18.61 -23.24 23.60
C THR A 179 18.56 -24.23 22.43
N SER A 180 18.02 -23.81 21.28
CA SER A 180 17.73 -24.67 20.12
C SER A 180 16.82 -25.86 20.44
N THR A 181 15.88 -25.67 21.36
CA THR A 181 14.84 -26.65 21.73
C THR A 181 13.61 -25.91 22.27
N TRP A 182 12.41 -26.47 22.05
CA TRP A 182 11.16 -25.97 22.62
C TRP A 182 11.00 -26.37 24.09
N PHE A 183 11.46 -27.58 24.44
CA PHE A 183 11.34 -28.16 25.77
C PHE A 183 12.59 -28.98 26.14
N ASP A 184 13.43 -28.41 27.00
CA ASP A 184 14.47 -29.14 27.74
C ASP A 184 14.77 -28.38 29.05
N PRO A 185 14.14 -28.78 30.18
CA PRO A 185 14.30 -28.09 31.45
C PRO A 185 15.76 -28.00 31.94
N VAL A 186 16.63 -28.93 31.53
CA VAL A 186 18.05 -28.89 31.90
C VAL A 186 18.77 -27.79 31.12
N VAL A 187 18.60 -27.76 29.79
CA VAL A 187 19.21 -26.75 28.92
C VAL A 187 18.65 -25.35 29.20
N GLU A 188 17.35 -25.23 29.44
CA GLU A 188 16.70 -23.98 29.84
C GLU A 188 17.30 -23.46 31.15
N GLY A 189 17.34 -24.32 32.19
CA GLY A 189 17.89 -23.94 33.49
C GLY A 189 19.37 -23.57 33.43
N ASP A 190 20.17 -24.29 32.65
CA ASP A 190 21.59 -23.96 32.47
C ASP A 190 21.79 -22.65 31.69
N SER A 191 20.94 -22.36 30.71
CA SER A 191 20.92 -21.08 29.98
C SER A 191 20.53 -19.91 30.88
N ALA A 192 19.49 -20.07 31.71
CA ALA A 192 19.10 -19.09 32.71
C ALA A 192 20.24 -18.81 33.70
N GLN A 193 20.89 -19.88 34.21
CA GLN A 193 22.04 -19.75 35.11
C GLN A 193 23.20 -18.99 34.45
N ALA A 194 23.47 -19.23 33.17
CA ALA A 194 24.53 -18.52 32.45
C ALA A 194 24.26 -17.02 32.32
N LEU A 195 23.00 -16.61 32.14
CA LEU A 195 22.59 -15.19 32.11
C LEU A 195 22.68 -14.55 33.50
N LEU A 196 22.25 -15.25 34.54
CA LEU A 196 22.40 -14.81 35.93
C LEU A 196 23.88 -14.62 36.31
N ASP A 197 24.75 -15.55 35.91
CA ASP A 197 26.20 -15.49 36.16
C ASP A 197 26.88 -14.29 35.45
N LYS A 198 26.28 -13.78 34.37
CA LYS A 198 26.71 -12.56 33.65
C LYS A 198 26.24 -11.27 34.32
N GLY A 199 25.30 -11.35 35.25
CA GLY A 199 24.82 -10.21 36.04
C GLY A 199 23.37 -9.82 35.79
N ALA A 200 22.61 -10.61 35.01
CA ALA A 200 21.17 -10.41 34.91
C ALA A 200 20.49 -10.61 36.27
N ASP A 201 19.58 -9.71 36.64
CA ASP A 201 18.78 -9.80 37.88
C ASP A 201 17.28 -9.99 37.60
N VAL A 202 16.89 -10.06 36.34
CA VAL A 202 15.57 -10.50 35.87
C VAL A 202 15.76 -11.52 34.74
N ILE A 203 15.00 -12.61 34.76
CA ILE A 203 14.99 -13.64 33.70
C ILE A 203 13.60 -13.73 33.07
N ALA A 204 13.51 -13.47 31.77
CA ALA A 204 12.35 -13.79 30.94
C ALA A 204 12.63 -15.05 30.10
N MET A 205 11.58 -15.70 29.59
CA MET A 205 11.76 -16.90 28.78
C MET A 205 10.73 -17.09 27.65
N HIS A 206 11.12 -17.90 26.68
CA HIS A 206 10.33 -18.46 25.59
C HIS A 206 10.65 -19.96 25.49
N GLN A 207 10.25 -20.70 26.52
CA GLN A 207 10.45 -22.14 26.70
C GLN A 207 9.20 -22.75 27.35
N ASP A 208 9.06 -24.06 27.23
CA ASP A 208 7.88 -24.78 27.73
C ASP A 208 8.08 -25.40 29.12
N SER A 209 8.93 -24.81 29.97
CA SER A 209 9.13 -25.33 31.33
C SER A 209 9.30 -24.23 32.38
N THR A 210 9.35 -24.64 33.65
CA THR A 210 9.47 -23.76 34.81
C THR A 210 10.94 -23.52 35.22
N ALA A 211 11.90 -24.14 34.53
CA ALA A 211 13.28 -24.24 34.98
C ALA A 211 13.97 -22.87 35.09
N ALA A 212 13.74 -21.95 34.16
CA ALA A 212 14.31 -20.61 34.21
C ALA A 212 13.88 -19.85 35.48
N GLY A 213 12.61 -19.99 35.89
CA GLY A 213 12.06 -19.38 37.10
C GLY A 213 12.66 -19.93 38.38
N GLU A 214 12.80 -21.25 38.46
CA GLU A 214 13.43 -21.91 39.61
C GLU A 214 14.90 -21.45 39.79
N ARG A 215 15.60 -21.22 38.67
CA ARG A 215 16.98 -20.67 38.70
C ARG A 215 17.01 -19.21 39.12
N ALA A 216 16.11 -18.39 38.61
CA ALA A 216 15.98 -16.99 39.01
C ALA A 216 15.71 -16.89 40.53
N GLU A 217 14.73 -17.64 41.05
CA GLU A 217 14.41 -17.65 42.48
C GLU A 217 15.58 -18.14 43.34
N ALA A 218 16.27 -19.20 42.92
CA ALA A 218 17.45 -19.71 43.63
C ALA A 218 18.61 -18.68 43.68
N ALA A 219 18.71 -17.81 42.68
CA ALA A 219 19.69 -16.72 42.62
C ALA A 219 19.21 -15.43 43.32
N GLY A 220 17.95 -15.35 43.75
CA GLY A 220 17.34 -14.13 44.27
C GLY A 220 17.03 -13.08 43.21
N ALA A 221 17.02 -13.47 41.93
CA ALA A 221 16.60 -12.66 40.81
C ALA A 221 15.06 -12.72 40.64
N ARG A 222 14.53 -11.87 39.77
CA ARG A 222 13.11 -11.89 39.38
C ARG A 222 12.89 -12.66 38.08
N TRP A 223 11.66 -13.05 37.78
CA TRP A 223 11.35 -13.69 36.50
C TRP A 223 9.97 -13.36 35.93
N VAL A 224 9.88 -13.46 34.61
CA VAL A 224 8.66 -13.40 33.81
C VAL A 224 8.46 -14.76 33.16
N SER A 225 7.36 -15.44 33.47
CA SER A 225 7.03 -16.73 32.82
C SER A 225 6.34 -16.50 31.46
N TYR A 226 6.03 -17.58 30.75
CA TYR A 226 5.44 -17.53 29.42
C TYR A 226 4.51 -18.73 29.19
N ASN A 227 3.60 -18.59 28.22
CA ASN A 227 2.49 -19.49 27.86
C ASN A 227 1.39 -19.59 28.93
N SER A 228 1.74 -19.54 30.20
CA SER A 228 0.82 -19.61 31.33
C SER A 228 1.30 -18.82 32.56
N ASP A 229 0.40 -18.66 33.53
CA ASP A 229 0.75 -18.20 34.87
C ASP A 229 1.46 -19.34 35.64
N MET A 230 2.79 -19.24 35.70
CA MET A 230 3.65 -20.19 36.41
C MET A 230 4.05 -19.69 37.81
N SER A 231 3.32 -18.72 38.39
CA SER A 231 3.65 -18.12 39.69
C SER A 231 3.84 -19.13 40.82
N ALA A 232 3.15 -20.27 40.79
CA ALA A 232 3.25 -21.32 41.81
C ALA A 232 4.62 -22.02 41.88
N PHE A 233 5.43 -21.96 40.81
CA PHE A 233 6.69 -22.70 40.71
C PHE A 233 7.90 -21.92 41.25
N ALA A 234 7.93 -20.60 41.08
CA ALA A 234 8.94 -19.71 41.62
C ALA A 234 8.31 -18.41 42.16
N PRO A 235 7.48 -18.52 43.22
CA PRO A 235 6.61 -17.44 43.68
C PRO A 235 7.34 -16.21 44.23
N ASN A 236 8.56 -16.36 44.76
CA ASN A 236 9.30 -15.23 45.32
C ASN A 236 10.06 -14.43 44.25
N ALA A 237 10.25 -15.01 43.06
CA ALA A 237 10.85 -14.32 41.92
C ALA A 237 9.80 -13.73 40.97
N TYR A 238 8.57 -14.26 40.98
CA TYR A 238 7.56 -14.03 39.94
C TYR A 238 7.19 -12.55 39.78
N LEU A 239 7.05 -12.09 38.54
CA LEU A 239 6.59 -10.75 38.21
C LEU A 239 5.23 -10.77 37.52
N THR A 240 5.11 -11.49 36.41
CA THR A 240 3.90 -11.64 35.59
C THR A 240 4.19 -12.67 34.48
N ALA A 241 3.23 -12.90 33.58
CA ALA A 241 3.37 -13.78 32.43
C ALA A 241 2.51 -13.31 31.24
N PRO A 242 3.04 -13.25 30.01
CA PRO A 242 2.21 -13.32 28.81
C PRO A 242 1.59 -14.71 28.69
N VAL A 243 0.27 -14.79 28.56
CA VAL A 243 -0.50 -16.04 28.61
C VAL A 243 -1.43 -16.19 27.42
N TRP A 244 -1.74 -17.45 27.09
CA TRP A 244 -2.76 -17.80 26.11
C TRP A 244 -4.10 -18.09 26.78
N ASP A 245 -5.20 -17.67 26.14
CA ASP A 245 -6.55 -18.16 26.42
C ASP A 245 -7.17 -18.74 25.14
N TRP A 246 -6.84 -20.01 24.89
CA TRP A 246 -7.31 -20.74 23.72
C TRP A 246 -8.78 -21.17 23.81
N GLY A 247 -9.37 -21.14 25.01
CA GLY A 247 -10.69 -21.71 25.29
C GLY A 247 -11.82 -21.14 24.41
N PRO A 248 -11.99 -19.81 24.35
CA PRO A 248 -13.00 -19.17 23.51
C PRO A 248 -12.85 -19.53 22.02
N ARG A 249 -11.63 -19.49 21.49
CA ARG A 249 -11.36 -19.78 20.08
C ARG A 249 -11.64 -21.24 19.71
N TYR A 250 -11.25 -22.18 20.57
CA TYR A 250 -11.58 -23.60 20.35
C TYR A 250 -13.07 -23.88 20.47
N ALA A 251 -13.78 -23.21 21.40
CA ALA A 251 -15.23 -23.32 21.48
C ALA A 251 -15.90 -22.81 20.19
N GLU A 252 -15.46 -21.66 19.67
CA GLU A 252 -15.94 -21.09 18.41
C GLU A 252 -15.76 -22.07 17.23
N ILE A 253 -14.57 -22.65 17.05
CA ILE A 253 -14.28 -23.62 15.98
C ILE A 253 -15.20 -24.84 16.10
N ILE A 254 -15.34 -25.39 17.31
CA ILE A 254 -16.18 -26.56 17.58
C ILE A 254 -17.67 -26.26 17.35
N GLU A 255 -18.15 -25.09 17.75
CA GLU A 255 -19.53 -24.65 17.54
C GLU A 255 -19.82 -24.44 16.05
N ALA A 256 -18.91 -23.81 15.32
CA ALA A 256 -19.02 -23.61 13.88
C ALA A 256 -19.02 -24.94 13.12
N ALA A 257 -18.14 -25.88 13.50
CA ALA A 257 -18.15 -27.23 12.94
C ALA A 257 -19.46 -27.97 13.24
N THR A 258 -19.98 -27.86 14.46
CA THR A 258 -21.27 -28.44 14.86
C THR A 258 -22.45 -27.87 14.08
N ALA A 259 -22.40 -26.58 13.77
CA ALA A 259 -23.41 -25.91 12.97
C ALA A 259 -23.28 -26.16 11.46
N GLY A 260 -22.16 -26.75 11.00
CA GLY A 260 -21.84 -26.85 9.56
C GLY A 260 -21.48 -25.50 8.93
N THR A 261 -21.07 -24.52 9.73
CA THR A 261 -20.76 -23.14 9.31
C THR A 261 -19.29 -22.78 9.49
N TYR A 262 -18.41 -23.77 9.64
CA TYR A 262 -16.98 -23.52 9.74
C TYR A 262 -16.46 -22.98 8.39
N THR A 263 -15.90 -21.77 8.43
CA THR A 263 -15.18 -21.18 7.31
C THR A 263 -13.70 -21.18 7.64
N PRO A 264 -12.85 -21.89 6.89
CA PRO A 264 -11.42 -21.86 7.12
C PRO A 264 -10.82 -20.50 6.71
N GLY A 265 -9.70 -20.15 7.32
CA GLY A 265 -9.01 -18.90 7.05
C GLY A 265 -7.89 -18.66 8.05
N TYR A 266 -7.29 -17.47 7.99
CA TYR A 266 -6.24 -17.03 8.90
C TYR A 266 -6.83 -16.22 10.05
N TYR A 267 -6.56 -16.65 11.28
CA TYR A 267 -6.90 -15.93 12.49
C TYR A 267 -5.63 -15.54 13.23
N TRP A 268 -5.41 -14.24 13.42
CA TRP A 268 -4.31 -13.72 14.25
C TRP A 268 -4.84 -12.72 15.29
N GLY A 269 -5.42 -13.26 16.35
CA GLY A 269 -6.20 -12.50 17.33
C GLY A 269 -5.36 -11.69 18.31
N SER A 270 -5.85 -10.50 18.64
CA SER A 270 -5.30 -9.55 19.60
C SER A 270 -5.74 -9.82 21.05
N MET A 271 -5.23 -9.02 21.99
CA MET A 271 -5.76 -8.92 23.35
C MET A 271 -7.23 -8.47 23.37
N ALA A 272 -7.71 -7.73 22.37
CA ALA A 272 -9.12 -7.34 22.27
C ALA A 272 -10.03 -8.54 21.96
N ASP A 273 -9.51 -9.53 21.22
CA ASP A 273 -10.18 -10.81 20.95
C ASP A 273 -10.11 -11.77 22.15
N GLY A 274 -9.22 -11.49 23.10
CA GLY A 274 -9.06 -12.24 24.34
C GLY A 274 -8.29 -13.55 24.20
N ILE A 275 -7.65 -13.83 23.06
CA ILE A 275 -6.85 -15.06 22.87
C ILE A 275 -5.47 -14.99 23.55
N VAL A 276 -4.99 -13.78 23.83
CA VAL A 276 -3.76 -13.51 24.54
C VAL A 276 -4.02 -12.50 25.64
N ASP A 277 -3.36 -12.65 26.79
CA ASP A 277 -3.44 -11.66 27.87
C ASP A 277 -2.16 -11.63 28.72
N LEU A 278 -2.13 -10.74 29.71
CA LEU A 278 -1.13 -10.66 30.76
C LEU A 278 -1.70 -11.22 32.08
N ALA A 279 -1.02 -12.21 32.66
CA ALA A 279 -1.34 -12.76 33.98
C ALA A 279 -1.19 -11.70 35.08
N PRO A 280 -1.80 -11.91 36.27
CA PRO A 280 -1.71 -10.97 37.37
C PRO A 280 -0.26 -10.58 37.69
N ILE A 281 -0.05 -9.27 37.84
CA ILE A 281 1.24 -8.71 38.25
C ILE A 281 1.43 -8.97 39.75
N ALA A 282 2.64 -9.34 40.15
CA ALA A 282 2.99 -9.63 41.53
C ALA A 282 2.75 -8.44 42.47
N ASP A 283 2.24 -8.72 43.67
CA ASP A 283 1.83 -7.71 44.67
C ASP A 283 2.98 -6.78 45.14
N ASP A 284 4.23 -7.16 44.90
CA ASP A 284 5.42 -6.41 45.28
C ASP A 284 6.00 -5.52 44.17
N VAL A 285 5.35 -5.48 42.99
CA VAL A 285 5.60 -4.48 41.95
C VAL A 285 4.96 -3.15 42.35
N ASP A 286 5.64 -2.02 42.06
CA ASP A 286 5.14 -0.70 42.43
C ASP A 286 3.77 -0.41 41.80
N ALA A 287 2.84 0.14 42.59
CA ALA A 287 1.48 0.42 42.17
C ALA A 287 1.43 1.41 40.99
N ASP A 288 2.37 2.34 40.88
CA ASP A 288 2.46 3.27 39.75
C ASP A 288 2.87 2.54 38.47
N VAL A 289 3.72 1.50 38.55
CA VAL A 289 4.07 0.63 37.42
C VAL A 289 2.87 -0.19 37.00
N VAL A 290 2.17 -0.81 37.95
CA VAL A 290 0.94 -1.57 37.68
C VAL A 290 -0.08 -0.69 36.96
N ALA A 291 -0.30 0.54 37.43
CA ALA A 291 -1.21 1.48 36.80
C ALA A 291 -0.78 1.86 35.37
N ALA A 292 0.53 2.04 35.12
CA ALA A 292 1.05 2.34 33.79
C ALA A 292 0.88 1.16 32.82
N VAL A 293 1.13 -0.07 33.29
CA VAL A 293 0.92 -1.29 32.48
C VAL A 293 -0.55 -1.49 32.14
N GLU A 294 -1.46 -1.30 33.10
CA GLU A 294 -2.90 -1.39 32.86
C GLU A 294 -3.41 -0.30 31.91
N ALA A 295 -2.86 0.92 31.99
CA ALA A 295 -3.19 1.98 31.04
C ALA A 295 -2.73 1.61 29.62
N ARG A 296 -1.49 1.13 29.46
CA ARG A 296 -0.96 0.69 28.16
C ARG A 296 -1.71 -0.52 27.61
N LYS A 297 -2.12 -1.46 28.47
CA LYS A 297 -3.01 -2.57 28.09
C LYS A 297 -4.33 -2.06 27.52
N ALA A 298 -4.95 -1.06 28.17
CA ALA A 298 -6.19 -0.47 27.69
C ALA A 298 -6.01 0.24 26.33
N GLU A 299 -4.89 0.94 26.12
CA GLU A 299 -4.55 1.58 24.85
C GLU A 299 -4.34 0.55 23.72
N ILE A 300 -3.65 -0.57 24.00
CA ILE A 300 -3.49 -1.67 23.04
C ILE A 300 -4.84 -2.26 22.66
N ILE A 301 -5.70 -2.56 23.64
CA ILE A 301 -7.03 -3.13 23.39
C ILE A 301 -7.93 -2.16 22.61
N ALA A 302 -7.79 -0.85 22.84
CA ALA A 302 -8.54 0.18 22.13
C ALA A 302 -8.01 0.43 20.70
N GLY A 303 -6.79 -0.02 20.38
CA GLY A 303 -6.09 0.32 19.13
C GLY A 303 -5.42 1.69 19.14
N ASP A 304 -5.35 2.36 20.29
CA ASP A 304 -4.74 3.68 20.47
C ASP A 304 -3.20 3.59 20.53
N PHE A 305 -2.65 2.40 20.78
CA PHE A 305 -1.21 2.13 20.80
C PHE A 305 -0.88 0.78 20.17
N HIS A 306 0.16 0.75 19.32
CA HIS A 306 0.72 -0.48 18.80
C HIS A 306 2.16 -0.68 19.31
N PRO A 307 2.53 -1.87 19.86
CA PRO A 307 3.88 -2.16 20.35
C PRO A 307 5.02 -1.93 19.34
N PHE A 308 4.71 -1.97 18.05
CA PHE A 308 5.66 -1.70 16.95
C PHE A 308 5.37 -0.37 16.23
N SER A 309 4.89 0.65 16.94
CA SER A 309 4.87 2.03 16.43
C SER A 309 6.24 2.69 16.58
N GLY A 310 6.70 3.36 15.53
CA GLY A 310 8.02 3.96 15.47
C GLY A 310 8.16 5.26 16.29
N PRO A 311 9.40 5.74 16.50
CA PRO A 311 10.62 5.23 15.87
C PRO A 311 11.19 3.98 16.55
N ILE A 312 11.53 2.96 15.75
CA ILE A 312 12.21 1.73 16.19
C ILE A 312 13.47 1.56 15.36
N HIS A 313 14.57 1.21 16.01
CA HIS A 313 15.86 0.94 15.36
C HIS A 313 16.31 -0.48 15.65
N ASP A 314 17.11 -1.06 14.75
CA ASP A 314 17.77 -2.34 14.97
C ASP A 314 19.01 -2.20 15.89
N GLN A 315 19.70 -3.32 16.17
CA GLN A 315 20.94 -3.34 16.96
C GLN A 315 22.10 -2.54 16.34
N ALA A 316 22.08 -2.28 15.03
CA ALA A 316 23.08 -1.49 14.31
C ALA A 316 22.75 0.01 14.29
N GLY A 317 21.52 0.38 14.69
CA GLY A 317 21.02 1.75 14.69
C GLY A 317 20.31 2.13 13.40
N ASN A 318 20.04 1.18 12.50
CA ASN A 318 19.23 1.42 11.31
C ASN A 318 17.75 1.54 11.69
N THR A 319 17.03 2.42 11.02
CA THR A 319 15.58 2.60 11.24
C THR A 319 14.83 1.37 10.76
N MET A 320 14.15 0.66 11.67
CA MET A 320 13.23 -0.44 11.34
C MET A 320 11.80 0.04 11.12
N VAL A 321 11.37 1.06 11.88
CA VAL A 321 10.05 1.70 11.74
C VAL A 321 10.25 3.19 11.96
N ALA A 322 9.87 4.03 10.99
CA ALA A 322 10.08 5.47 11.12
C ALA A 322 9.11 6.10 12.14
N ALA A 323 9.44 7.31 12.60
CA ALA A 323 8.58 8.03 13.54
C ALA A 323 7.20 8.33 12.90
N GLY A 324 6.12 7.92 13.56
CA GLY A 324 4.76 8.08 13.07
C GLY A 324 4.23 6.90 12.24
N GLU A 325 5.08 5.93 11.91
CA GLU A 325 4.68 4.70 11.23
C GLU A 325 4.42 3.56 12.23
N THR A 326 3.72 2.54 11.76
CA THR A 326 3.49 1.29 12.50
C THR A 326 3.82 0.12 11.60
N MET A 327 4.61 -0.83 12.10
CA MET A 327 5.01 -2.01 11.35
C MET A 327 3.79 -2.83 10.91
N GLY A 328 3.74 -3.21 9.62
CA GLY A 328 2.66 -4.02 9.07
C GLY A 328 2.71 -5.48 9.52
N ASP A 329 1.58 -6.18 9.37
CA ASP A 329 1.48 -7.60 9.77
C ASP A 329 2.45 -8.51 9.00
N GLY A 330 2.66 -8.26 7.70
CA GLY A 330 3.63 -9.01 6.89
C GLY A 330 5.06 -8.90 7.43
N ASP A 331 5.50 -7.68 7.74
CA ASP A 331 6.83 -7.42 8.31
C ASP A 331 6.99 -8.07 9.69
N MET A 332 5.93 -8.02 10.52
CA MET A 332 5.93 -8.68 11.82
C MET A 332 5.99 -10.20 11.71
N LEU A 333 5.33 -10.79 10.71
CA LEU A 333 5.34 -12.23 10.46
C LEU A 333 6.66 -12.70 9.83
N GLY A 334 7.38 -11.81 9.12
CA GLY A 334 8.71 -12.06 8.54
C GLY A 334 9.91 -11.59 9.36
N MET A 335 9.69 -11.06 10.58
CA MET A 335 10.71 -10.38 11.38
C MET A 335 11.98 -11.23 11.63
N SER A 336 13.16 -10.71 11.27
CA SER A 336 14.43 -11.45 11.33
C SER A 336 15.55 -10.71 12.09
N LEU A 337 15.34 -9.43 12.41
CA LEU A 337 16.31 -8.57 13.10
C LEU A 337 15.87 -8.28 14.54
N PHE A 338 16.85 -8.02 15.39
CA PHE A 338 16.62 -7.54 16.75
C PHE A 338 16.59 -6.00 16.82
N VAL A 339 15.73 -5.47 17.69
CA VAL A 339 15.71 -4.03 18.02
C VAL A 339 16.90 -3.62 18.89
N ASP A 340 17.20 -2.32 18.92
CA ASP A 340 18.16 -1.73 19.86
C ASP A 340 17.84 -2.13 21.32
N GLY A 341 18.90 -2.43 22.08
CA GLY A 341 18.83 -2.91 23.46
C GLY A 341 18.79 -4.43 23.62
N VAL A 342 18.59 -5.20 22.55
CA VAL A 342 18.82 -6.66 22.60
C VAL A 342 20.31 -6.97 22.48
N ILE A 343 20.82 -7.93 23.25
CA ILE A 343 22.18 -8.48 23.15
C ILE A 343 22.07 -9.94 22.72
N GLY A 344 22.56 -10.26 21.52
CA GLY A 344 22.43 -11.58 20.91
C GLY A 344 22.51 -11.48 19.38
N ALA A 345 22.43 -12.62 18.70
CA ALA A 345 22.37 -12.70 17.23
C ALA A 345 21.23 -13.62 16.81
N THR A 346 20.52 -13.27 15.74
CA THR A 346 19.45 -14.11 15.14
C THR A 346 20.02 -15.13 14.15
N GLY A 347 21.29 -14.98 13.73
CA GLY A 347 21.88 -15.78 12.66
C GLY A 347 21.65 -15.20 11.26
N MET A 348 20.94 -14.07 11.17
CA MET A 348 20.89 -13.16 10.03
C MET A 348 21.71 -11.93 10.38
N GLU A 349 22.51 -11.41 9.45
CA GLU A 349 23.26 -10.17 9.69
C GLU A 349 22.45 -8.96 9.19
N PRO A 350 22.52 -7.79 9.84
CA PRO A 350 21.81 -6.59 9.38
C PRO A 350 22.11 -6.22 7.92
N GLU A 351 23.33 -6.53 7.44
CA GLU A 351 23.77 -6.34 6.06
C GLU A 351 23.03 -7.24 5.04
N ASP A 352 22.41 -8.35 5.48
CA ASP A 352 21.53 -9.17 4.64
C ASP A 352 20.13 -8.56 4.47
N PHE A 353 19.77 -7.56 5.28
CA PHE A 353 18.46 -6.90 5.30
C PHE A 353 18.54 -5.44 4.83
N TRP A 354 19.66 -4.79 5.12
CA TRP A 354 20.02 -3.43 4.72
C TRP A 354 21.35 -3.48 3.95
N PRO A 355 21.37 -4.08 2.74
CA PRO A 355 22.58 -4.11 1.94
C PRO A 355 23.17 -2.71 1.81
N GLU A 356 24.48 -2.60 2.04
CA GLU A 356 25.18 -1.33 1.89
C GLU A 356 25.12 -0.89 0.42
N PRO A 357 24.84 0.40 0.12
CA PRO A 357 24.76 0.87 -1.25
C PRO A 357 26.04 0.59 -2.05
N VAL A 358 25.88 0.01 -3.24
CA VAL A 358 27.00 -0.25 -4.15
C VAL A 358 27.01 0.71 -5.33
N PHE A 359 28.19 1.26 -5.65
CA PHE A 359 28.36 2.12 -6.81
C PHE A 359 28.62 1.31 -8.09
N GLY A 360 27.92 1.68 -9.16
CA GLY A 360 28.13 1.16 -10.50
C GLY A 360 26.84 0.68 -11.15
N GLY A 361 26.96 0.01 -12.28
CA GLY A 361 25.82 -0.60 -12.97
C GLY A 361 25.01 0.37 -13.83
N THR A 362 24.15 -0.19 -14.67
CA THR A 362 23.19 0.56 -15.49
C THR A 362 21.82 -0.06 -15.30
N LEU A 363 20.86 0.74 -14.84
CA LEU A 363 19.47 0.31 -14.69
C LEU A 363 18.76 0.43 -16.04
N ARG A 364 18.17 -0.65 -16.53
CA ARG A 364 17.39 -0.70 -17.78
C ARG A 364 15.91 -0.74 -17.45
N VAL A 365 15.18 0.29 -17.85
CA VAL A 365 13.77 0.50 -17.51
C VAL A 365 12.90 0.40 -18.74
N GLY A 366 11.86 -0.44 -18.72
CA GLY A 366 10.83 -0.50 -19.77
C GLY A 366 9.77 0.58 -19.59
N LEU A 367 9.46 1.31 -20.67
CA LEU A 367 8.44 2.35 -20.73
C LEU A 367 7.28 1.94 -21.66
N GLU A 368 6.04 2.15 -21.23
CA GLU A 368 4.84 1.78 -22.00
C GLU A 368 4.57 2.66 -23.23
N ALA A 369 5.14 3.88 -23.28
CA ALA A 369 4.93 4.82 -24.37
C ALA A 369 6.16 5.73 -24.61
N GLU A 370 6.25 6.26 -25.83
CA GLU A 370 7.19 7.34 -26.18
C GLU A 370 6.59 8.72 -25.83
N THR A 371 7.44 9.74 -25.70
CA THR A 371 7.05 11.14 -25.44
C THR A 371 7.48 12.08 -26.56
N ASP A 372 6.71 13.16 -26.74
CA ASP A 372 6.95 14.21 -27.74
C ASP A 372 8.19 15.08 -27.44
N GLY A 373 8.75 14.98 -26.23
CA GLY A 373 10.01 15.60 -25.82
C GLY A 373 10.19 15.59 -24.31
N LEU A 374 11.31 16.13 -23.83
CA LEU A 374 11.69 16.13 -22.41
C LEU A 374 11.92 17.53 -21.86
N ASN A 375 11.44 18.58 -22.54
CA ASN A 375 11.42 19.93 -21.98
C ASN A 375 10.08 20.18 -21.27
N PRO A 376 10.03 20.17 -19.91
CA PRO A 376 8.78 20.35 -19.18
C PRO A 376 8.14 21.73 -19.40
N ALA A 377 8.86 22.69 -19.99
CA ALA A 377 8.33 24.00 -20.30
C ALA A 377 7.37 24.04 -21.50
N VAL A 378 7.46 23.06 -22.42
CA VAL A 378 6.73 23.08 -23.71
C VAL A 378 6.22 21.70 -24.17
N ASN A 379 6.77 20.60 -23.66
CA ASN A 379 6.29 19.24 -23.95
C ASN A 379 5.25 18.79 -22.92
N ARG A 380 4.38 17.85 -23.29
CA ARG A 380 3.32 17.35 -22.39
C ARG A 380 3.79 16.09 -21.71
N PHE A 381 3.93 16.11 -20.39
CA PHE A 381 4.40 14.92 -19.69
C PHE A 381 3.22 14.00 -19.38
N ALA A 382 3.30 12.77 -19.90
CA ALA A 382 2.55 11.62 -19.41
C ALA A 382 3.48 10.74 -18.57
N VAL A 383 2.99 9.60 -18.06
CA VAL A 383 3.70 8.70 -17.13
C VAL A 383 5.14 8.40 -17.58
N SER A 384 5.35 7.97 -18.82
CA SER A 384 6.69 7.65 -19.34
C SER A 384 7.63 8.87 -19.40
N ALA A 385 7.09 10.06 -19.65
CA ALA A 385 7.85 11.31 -19.60
C ALA A 385 8.18 11.73 -18.16
N TYR A 386 7.28 11.50 -17.20
CA TYR A 386 7.55 11.71 -15.77
C TYR A 386 8.66 10.78 -15.27
N GLN A 387 8.64 9.50 -15.66
CA GLN A 387 9.69 8.52 -15.31
C GLN A 387 11.07 8.97 -15.81
N MET A 388 11.18 9.42 -17.06
CA MET A 388 12.43 9.99 -17.60
C MET A 388 12.77 11.34 -16.96
N GLY A 389 11.78 12.21 -16.77
CA GLY A 389 11.95 13.56 -16.22
C GLY A 389 12.52 13.53 -14.81
N ALA A 390 12.06 12.60 -13.96
CA ALA A 390 12.56 12.40 -12.60
C ALA A 390 14.06 12.02 -12.55
N ALA A 391 14.65 11.51 -13.64
CA ALA A 391 16.09 11.26 -13.69
C ALA A 391 16.90 12.56 -13.88
N VAL A 392 16.33 13.57 -14.54
CA VAL A 392 17.04 14.77 -15.01
C VAL A 392 16.66 16.03 -14.22
N TYR A 393 15.46 16.08 -13.66
CA TYR A 393 14.92 17.23 -12.95
C TYR A 393 14.63 16.88 -11.50
N ASP A 394 15.01 17.77 -10.57
CA ASP A 394 14.37 17.81 -9.25
C ASP A 394 13.10 18.66 -9.32
N TYR A 395 12.13 18.35 -8.47
CA TYR A 395 10.95 19.20 -8.27
C TYR A 395 11.27 20.42 -7.39
N LEU A 396 10.46 21.48 -7.46
CA LEU A 396 10.53 22.56 -6.48
C LEU A 396 10.07 22.11 -5.09
N VAL A 397 9.04 21.28 -5.04
CA VAL A 397 8.37 20.83 -3.82
C VAL A 397 8.20 19.32 -3.88
N GLY A 398 8.39 18.65 -2.74
CA GLY A 398 8.13 17.23 -2.56
C GLY A 398 6.83 17.02 -1.78
N VAL A 399 6.36 15.78 -1.71
CA VAL A 399 5.20 15.39 -0.91
C VAL A 399 5.56 14.16 -0.10
N LYS A 400 5.14 14.14 1.17
CA LYS A 400 5.32 12.97 2.04
C LYS A 400 4.32 11.88 1.69
N ASP A 401 4.65 10.65 2.06
CA ASP A 401 3.65 9.59 2.09
C ASP A 401 2.69 9.79 3.26
N THR A 402 1.57 10.47 2.99
CA THR A 402 0.45 10.58 3.93
C THR A 402 -0.84 10.16 3.24
N PRO A 403 -1.86 9.69 3.98
CA PRO A 403 -3.11 9.23 3.38
C PRO A 403 -3.78 10.25 2.44
N CYS A 404 -3.61 11.56 2.69
CA CYS A 404 -4.16 12.62 1.85
C CYS A 404 -3.20 13.15 0.77
N GLN A 405 -1.92 12.78 0.78
CA GLN A 405 -0.84 13.43 0.01
C GLN A 405 -0.87 14.97 0.06
N CYS A 406 -1.17 15.52 1.24
CA CYS A 406 -1.38 16.94 1.45
C CYS A 406 -0.33 17.58 2.37
N GLU A 407 0.75 16.85 2.65
CA GLU A 407 1.92 17.35 3.39
C GLU A 407 3.11 17.56 2.44
N TYR A 408 3.41 18.83 2.16
CA TYR A 408 4.46 19.21 1.22
C TYR A 408 5.78 19.52 1.92
N VAL A 409 6.89 19.16 1.29
CA VAL A 409 8.24 19.29 1.85
C VAL A 409 9.22 20.02 0.91
N PRO A 410 10.24 20.72 1.45
CA PRO A 410 11.24 21.46 0.66
C PRO A 410 12.14 20.58 -0.24
N ILE A 411 12.15 20.83 -1.57
CA ILE A 411 13.13 20.26 -2.52
C ILE A 411 14.00 21.37 -3.09
N LEU A 412 13.85 21.84 -4.34
CA LEU A 412 14.62 22.98 -4.83
C LEU A 412 14.18 24.31 -4.17
N ALA A 413 12.92 24.40 -3.74
CA ALA A 413 12.48 25.43 -2.81
C ALA A 413 12.87 25.02 -1.38
N GLU A 414 13.66 25.84 -0.69
CA GLU A 414 14.08 25.63 0.70
C GLU A 414 12.92 25.90 1.68
N SER A 415 12.02 26.83 1.33
CA SER A 415 10.84 27.16 2.12
C SER A 415 9.84 27.99 1.31
N TRP A 416 8.62 28.12 1.81
CA TRP A 416 7.64 29.05 1.29
C TRP A 416 6.85 29.72 2.42
N SER A 417 6.22 30.84 2.11
CA SER A 417 5.36 31.55 3.06
C SER A 417 4.19 32.23 2.36
N THR A 418 3.08 32.34 3.08
CA THR A 418 1.90 33.09 2.65
C THR A 418 1.27 33.77 3.86
N SER A 419 0.52 34.85 3.63
CA SER A 419 -0.30 35.51 4.65
C SER A 419 -1.80 35.42 4.40
N ASP A 420 -2.21 34.98 3.22
CA ASP A 420 -3.59 35.05 2.73
C ASP A 420 -4.00 33.84 1.88
N ASN A 421 -3.11 32.85 1.71
CA ASN A 421 -3.24 31.69 0.83
C ASN A 421 -3.43 32.05 -0.66
N VAL A 422 -3.18 33.31 -1.04
CA VAL A 422 -3.28 33.82 -2.41
C VAL A 422 -1.88 34.17 -2.92
N THR A 423 -1.12 34.91 -2.13
CA THR A 423 0.24 35.33 -2.43
C THR A 423 1.23 34.40 -1.74
N TRP A 424 2.10 33.76 -2.52
CA TRP A 424 3.06 32.78 -2.02
C TRP A 424 4.47 33.17 -2.42
N ASP A 425 5.34 33.38 -1.43
CA ASP A 425 6.77 33.60 -1.62
C ASP A 425 7.52 32.27 -1.42
N PHE A 426 8.18 31.79 -2.47
CA PHE A 426 9.05 30.61 -2.43
C PHE A 426 10.51 31.06 -2.40
N LYS A 427 11.24 30.61 -1.37
CA LYS A 427 12.68 30.79 -1.25
C LYS A 427 13.38 29.56 -1.81
N LEU A 428 14.22 29.77 -2.82
CA LEU A 428 15.00 28.75 -3.52
C LEU A 428 16.29 28.42 -2.76
N ARG A 429 16.76 27.18 -2.88
CA ARG A 429 18.06 26.78 -2.34
C ARG A 429 19.20 27.44 -3.13
N GLU A 430 20.12 28.06 -2.41
CA GLU A 430 21.32 28.66 -2.99
C GLU A 430 22.39 27.60 -3.27
N GLY A 431 23.23 27.83 -4.29
CA GLY A 431 24.41 27.01 -4.58
C GLY A 431 24.14 25.76 -5.43
N ILE A 432 22.89 25.50 -5.81
CA ILE A 432 22.54 24.42 -6.75
C ILE A 432 22.93 24.82 -8.17
N LYS A 433 23.49 23.85 -8.92
CA LYS A 433 23.89 24.00 -10.30
C LYS A 433 23.03 23.13 -11.21
N PHE A 434 22.73 23.64 -12.40
CA PHE A 434 22.24 22.81 -13.50
C PHE A 434 23.37 21.97 -14.10
N HIS A 435 23.02 20.95 -14.87
CA HIS A 435 23.99 20.07 -15.57
C HIS A 435 24.92 20.82 -16.53
N ASP A 436 24.53 22.02 -17.00
CA ASP A 436 25.36 22.88 -17.85
C ASP A 436 26.31 23.82 -17.05
N GLY A 437 26.29 23.72 -15.72
CA GLY A 437 27.11 24.52 -14.79
C GLY A 437 26.55 25.90 -14.44
N THR A 438 25.39 26.28 -14.98
CA THR A 438 24.70 27.54 -14.61
C THR A 438 24.02 27.43 -13.24
N ASP A 439 23.79 28.57 -12.59
CA ASP A 439 23.15 28.63 -11.26
C ASP A 439 21.63 28.44 -11.36
N PHE A 440 21.07 27.64 -10.43
CA PHE A 440 19.64 27.58 -10.18
C PHE A 440 19.17 28.85 -9.45
N THR A 441 18.32 29.67 -10.10
CA THR A 441 17.88 30.98 -9.59
C THR A 441 16.42 31.26 -9.96
N SER A 442 15.82 32.28 -9.35
CA SER A 442 14.45 32.74 -9.66
C SER A 442 14.25 33.09 -11.13
N ALA A 443 15.31 33.45 -11.86
CA ALA A 443 15.24 33.74 -13.29
C ALA A 443 14.91 32.49 -14.13
N ALA A 444 15.49 31.33 -13.79
CA ALA A 444 15.17 30.07 -14.46
C ALA A 444 13.73 29.65 -14.14
N VAL A 445 13.31 29.75 -12.88
CA VAL A 445 11.94 29.41 -12.46
C VAL A 445 10.91 30.30 -13.17
N LEU A 446 11.12 31.62 -13.19
CA LEU A 446 10.21 32.55 -13.85
C LEU A 446 10.13 32.29 -15.37
N LYS A 447 11.26 32.04 -16.03
CA LYS A 447 11.29 31.74 -17.48
C LYS A 447 10.53 30.45 -17.79
N ALA A 448 10.79 29.38 -17.02
CA ALA A 448 10.09 28.11 -17.18
C ALA A 448 8.58 28.28 -17.01
N PHE A 449 8.16 28.99 -15.96
CA PHE A 449 6.76 29.31 -15.70
C PHE A 449 6.13 30.09 -16.86
N GLN A 450 6.78 31.15 -17.36
CA GLN A 450 6.27 31.97 -18.46
C GLN A 450 6.12 31.16 -19.76
N MET A 451 7.07 30.27 -20.06
CA MET A 451 6.97 29.37 -21.20
C MET A 451 5.78 28.42 -21.07
N GLN A 452 5.61 27.78 -19.91
CA GLN A 452 4.46 26.90 -19.66
C GLN A 452 3.13 27.66 -19.75
N LEU A 453 3.03 28.85 -19.15
CA LEU A 453 1.82 29.68 -19.15
C LEU A 453 1.39 30.10 -20.57
N THR A 454 2.37 30.39 -21.43
CA THR A 454 2.14 30.88 -22.80
C THR A 454 2.03 29.78 -23.85
N ASP A 455 2.46 28.56 -23.53
CA ASP A 455 2.29 27.42 -24.43
C ASP A 455 0.79 27.19 -24.72
N PRO A 456 0.41 26.93 -26.00
CA PRO A 456 -0.98 26.73 -26.37
C PRO A 456 -1.63 25.53 -25.68
N THR A 457 -0.84 24.52 -25.28
CA THR A 457 -1.35 23.22 -24.82
C THR A 457 -1.00 22.94 -23.37
N VAL A 458 0.25 23.13 -22.94
CA VAL A 458 0.64 23.07 -21.53
C VAL A 458 -0.05 24.18 -20.74
N GLY A 459 -0.13 25.39 -21.30
CA GLY A 459 -0.69 26.54 -20.61
C GLY A 459 -2.18 26.42 -20.31
N ILE A 460 -2.91 25.48 -20.93
CA ILE A 460 -4.32 25.23 -20.58
C ILE A 460 -4.41 24.77 -19.12
N ALA A 461 -3.48 23.91 -18.67
CA ALA A 461 -3.41 23.43 -17.30
C ALA A 461 -2.91 24.53 -16.35
N VAL A 462 -1.88 25.26 -16.76
CA VAL A 462 -1.23 26.26 -15.91
C VAL A 462 -2.12 27.48 -15.68
N ARG A 463 -2.83 28.00 -16.69
CA ARG A 463 -3.64 29.22 -16.55
C ARG A 463 -4.76 29.10 -15.51
N ALA A 464 -5.28 27.89 -15.26
CA ALA A 464 -6.32 27.66 -14.26
C ALA A 464 -5.81 27.73 -12.81
N LEU A 465 -4.49 27.62 -12.60
CA LEU A 465 -3.86 27.54 -11.28
C LEU A 465 -3.36 28.91 -10.76
N PHE A 466 -3.28 29.93 -11.62
CA PHE A 466 -2.69 31.24 -11.28
C PHE A 466 -3.65 32.38 -11.57
N ALA A 467 -3.47 33.50 -10.87
CA ALA A 467 -4.20 34.74 -11.14
C ALA A 467 -3.95 35.20 -12.58
N ALA A 468 -5.00 35.61 -13.28
CA ALA A 468 -4.85 36.16 -14.63
C ALA A 468 -4.11 37.49 -14.58
N ASP A 469 -3.24 37.71 -15.57
CA ASP A 469 -2.61 39.02 -15.80
C ASP A 469 -3.71 40.03 -16.18
N ASP A 470 -3.95 41.02 -15.31
CA ASP A 470 -4.90 42.11 -15.55
C ASP A 470 -4.14 43.42 -15.75
N PRO A 471 -3.91 43.84 -17.01
CA PRO A 471 -3.14 45.06 -17.32
C PRO A 471 -3.85 46.35 -16.88
N GLU A 472 -5.13 46.31 -16.47
CA GLU A 472 -5.82 47.46 -15.87
C GLU A 472 -5.57 47.59 -14.36
N THR A 473 -5.09 46.52 -13.71
CA THR A 473 -4.64 46.54 -12.32
C THR A 473 -3.13 46.38 -12.28
N GLU A 474 -2.37 47.43 -11.94
CA GLU A 474 -0.89 47.37 -11.78
C GLU A 474 -0.42 46.38 -10.68
N PHE A 475 -1.29 45.49 -10.17
CA PHE A 475 -1.16 44.81 -8.89
C PHE A 475 -0.91 43.29 -8.96
N PHE A 476 -1.21 42.61 -10.08
CA PHE A 476 -1.09 41.14 -10.12
C PHE A 476 -0.50 40.62 -11.44
N GLU A 477 0.79 40.26 -11.40
CA GLU A 477 1.38 39.31 -12.34
C GLU A 477 1.26 37.89 -11.75
N PRO A 478 1.01 36.84 -12.54
CA PRO A 478 0.89 35.47 -12.01
C PRO A 478 2.14 34.98 -11.26
N ALA A 479 3.32 35.48 -11.64
CA ALA A 479 4.58 35.27 -10.93
C ALA A 479 5.54 36.45 -11.13
N GLN A 480 6.36 36.76 -10.12
CA GLN A 480 7.38 37.83 -10.18
C GLN A 480 8.62 37.50 -9.36
N ILE A 481 9.80 37.98 -9.80
CA ILE A 481 11.05 37.88 -9.05
C ILE A 481 11.04 38.91 -7.91
N VAL A 482 11.22 38.45 -6.68
CA VAL A 482 11.47 39.32 -5.51
C VAL A 482 12.97 39.60 -5.39
N ASP A 483 13.78 38.55 -5.50
CA ASP A 483 15.24 38.60 -5.61
C ASP A 483 15.77 37.31 -6.28
N ASP A 484 17.10 37.20 -6.40
CA ASP A 484 17.77 36.11 -7.13
C ASP A 484 17.37 34.70 -6.67
N TYR A 485 16.90 34.54 -5.42
CA TYR A 485 16.49 33.26 -4.85
C TYR A 485 15.10 33.30 -4.21
N THR A 486 14.32 34.34 -4.46
CA THR A 486 12.92 34.43 -4.01
C THR A 486 12.00 34.75 -5.18
N ILE A 487 11.04 33.87 -5.44
CA ILE A 487 10.01 34.05 -6.45
C ILE A 487 8.64 34.09 -5.78
N ARG A 488 7.80 35.04 -6.21
CA ARG A 488 6.43 35.20 -5.75
C ARG A 488 5.47 34.68 -6.80
N PHE A 489 4.50 33.88 -6.38
CA PHE A 489 3.37 33.43 -7.19
C PHE A 489 2.05 33.95 -6.61
N HIS A 490 1.04 34.07 -7.48
CA HIS A 490 -0.30 34.47 -7.08
C HIS A 490 -1.33 33.43 -7.57
N ALA A 491 -2.00 32.78 -6.62
CA ALA A 491 -3.15 31.92 -6.89
C ALA A 491 -4.38 32.78 -7.27
N PRO A 492 -5.35 32.26 -8.04
CA PRO A 492 -6.56 33.01 -8.41
C PRO A 492 -7.50 33.22 -7.22
N ARG A 493 -7.38 32.41 -6.17
CA ARG A 493 -8.20 32.40 -4.95
C ARG A 493 -7.41 31.74 -3.81
N PRO A 494 -7.83 31.89 -2.54
CA PRO A 494 -7.19 31.20 -1.41
C PRO A 494 -7.06 29.70 -1.68
N HIS A 495 -5.84 29.17 -1.58
CA HIS A 495 -5.51 27.78 -1.85
C HIS A 495 -4.48 27.28 -0.84
N VAL A 496 -4.91 26.49 0.16
CA VAL A 496 -4.02 26.03 1.24
C VAL A 496 -2.95 25.04 0.73
N ASP A 497 -3.30 24.30 -0.30
CA ASP A 497 -2.48 23.27 -0.94
C ASP A 497 -1.62 23.79 -2.12
N PHE A 498 -1.48 25.11 -2.26
CA PHE A 498 -0.77 25.71 -3.39
C PHE A 498 0.66 25.16 -3.64
N PRO A 499 1.48 24.82 -2.62
CA PRO A 499 2.78 24.18 -2.86
C PRO A 499 2.69 22.87 -3.65
N GLY A 500 1.58 22.13 -3.54
CA GLY A 500 1.35 20.86 -4.21
C GLY A 500 1.38 20.93 -5.73
N ILE A 501 1.08 22.09 -6.35
CA ILE A 501 1.14 22.21 -7.82
C ILE A 501 2.57 22.03 -8.35
N PHE A 502 3.58 22.19 -7.50
CA PHE A 502 4.99 22.10 -7.85
C PHE A 502 5.63 20.73 -7.55
N THR A 503 4.82 19.72 -7.19
CA THR A 503 5.26 18.32 -7.06
C THR A 503 5.21 17.55 -8.39
N THR A 504 4.81 18.23 -9.47
CA THR A 504 4.61 17.66 -10.81
C THR A 504 5.40 18.46 -11.86
N GLN A 505 5.00 18.38 -13.14
CA GLN A 505 5.70 18.99 -14.28
C GLN A 505 6.02 20.49 -14.05
N LEU A 506 5.13 21.24 -13.42
CA LEU A 506 5.33 22.68 -13.16
C LEU A 506 6.51 22.95 -12.23
N GLY A 507 6.85 22.01 -11.36
CA GLY A 507 8.01 22.07 -10.47
C GLY A 507 9.31 21.59 -11.09
N MET A 508 9.30 20.97 -12.28
CA MET A 508 10.51 20.56 -12.99
C MET A 508 11.11 21.75 -13.74
N ILE A 509 12.24 22.26 -13.27
CA ILE A 509 12.82 23.50 -13.80
C ILE A 509 13.97 23.19 -14.77
N PRO A 510 13.86 23.54 -16.06
CA PRO A 510 14.98 23.48 -16.99
C PRO A 510 15.97 24.62 -16.76
N SER A 511 17.22 24.43 -17.19
CA SER A 511 18.21 25.53 -17.14
C SER A 511 17.79 26.69 -18.06
N LEU A 512 18.12 27.92 -17.64
CA LEU A 512 17.81 29.12 -18.43
C LEU A 512 18.49 29.07 -19.81
N ALA A 513 19.77 28.67 -19.84
CA ALA A 513 20.53 28.59 -21.09
C ALA A 513 19.96 27.53 -22.05
N PHE A 514 19.49 26.40 -21.51
CA PHE A 514 18.80 25.38 -22.29
C PHE A 514 17.49 25.90 -22.88
N MET A 515 16.65 26.56 -22.07
CA MET A 515 15.38 27.12 -22.55
C MET A 515 15.57 28.14 -23.66
N GLU A 516 16.53 29.07 -23.51
CA GLU A 516 16.85 30.05 -24.55
C GLU A 516 17.36 29.40 -25.84
N ALA A 517 18.17 28.35 -25.73
CA ALA A 517 18.65 27.60 -26.87
C ALA A 517 17.52 26.82 -27.57
N ALA A 518 16.63 26.19 -26.80
CA ALA A 518 15.50 25.43 -27.31
C ALA A 518 14.43 26.30 -27.99
N GLU A 519 14.23 27.54 -27.53
CA GLU A 519 13.40 28.52 -28.25
C GLU A 519 13.97 28.85 -29.64
N ALA A 520 15.31 28.86 -29.78
CA ALA A 520 15.99 29.10 -31.05
C ALA A 520 16.04 27.85 -31.96
N ASP A 521 16.15 26.66 -31.36
CA ASP A 521 16.17 25.37 -32.04
C ASP A 521 15.36 24.32 -31.26
N GLY A 522 14.09 24.15 -31.66
CA GLY A 522 13.17 23.23 -30.98
C GLY A 522 13.58 21.77 -30.99
N ALA A 523 14.57 21.36 -31.81
CA ALA A 523 15.12 20.00 -31.74
C ALA A 523 15.81 19.71 -30.41
N LEU A 524 16.26 20.75 -29.69
CA LEU A 524 16.88 20.61 -28.37
C LEU A 524 15.89 20.18 -27.29
N ASN A 525 14.57 20.29 -27.50
CA ASN A 525 13.57 19.78 -26.55
C ASN A 525 13.67 18.26 -26.28
N GLN A 526 14.46 17.53 -27.09
CA GLN A 526 14.76 16.10 -26.89
C GLN A 526 15.94 15.83 -25.96
N ALA A 527 16.74 16.86 -25.61
CA ALA A 527 17.99 16.77 -24.87
C ALA A 527 17.93 17.64 -23.60
N PRO A 528 17.27 17.16 -22.53
CA PRO A 528 16.97 17.96 -21.35
C PRO A 528 18.22 18.35 -20.54
N VAL A 529 18.15 19.51 -19.89
CA VAL A 529 19.16 20.01 -18.94
C VAL A 529 18.45 20.46 -17.68
N GLY A 530 18.72 19.77 -16.57
CA GLY A 530 18.07 20.01 -15.27
C GLY A 530 19.07 20.07 -14.12
N THR A 531 18.59 19.84 -12.90
CA THR A 531 19.39 19.81 -11.66
C THR A 531 19.58 18.40 -11.09
N GLY A 532 18.88 17.42 -11.66
CA GLY A 532 18.68 16.10 -11.10
C GLY A 532 19.91 15.19 -11.08
N PRO A 533 19.73 13.95 -10.62
CA PRO A 533 20.81 12.99 -10.36
C PRO A 533 21.47 12.41 -11.62
N PHE A 534 20.82 12.49 -12.78
CA PHE A 534 21.39 12.04 -14.05
C PHE A 534 21.33 13.15 -15.11
N MET A 535 22.31 13.14 -16.01
CA MET A 535 22.48 14.07 -17.11
C MET A 535 22.17 13.37 -18.43
N PHE A 536 21.61 14.10 -19.39
CA PHE A 536 21.38 13.60 -20.74
C PHE A 536 22.67 13.13 -21.42
N ASP A 537 22.64 11.90 -21.97
CA ASP A 537 23.74 11.34 -22.78
C ASP A 537 23.29 11.17 -24.24
N SER A 538 22.25 10.38 -24.48
CA SER A 538 21.76 10.14 -25.84
C SER A 538 20.29 9.74 -25.90
N ARG A 539 19.67 9.94 -27.06
CA ARG A 539 18.31 9.49 -27.34
C ARG A 539 18.15 9.07 -28.79
N VAL A 540 17.50 7.94 -28.99
CA VAL A 540 16.94 7.48 -30.26
C VAL A 540 15.44 7.32 -30.03
N GLN A 541 14.66 8.24 -30.61
CA GLN A 541 13.21 8.22 -30.50
C GLN A 541 12.63 6.88 -30.98
N ASP A 542 11.57 6.44 -30.32
CA ASP A 542 10.89 5.14 -30.48
C ASP A 542 11.78 3.93 -30.13
N SER A 543 12.89 4.14 -29.43
CA SER A 543 13.83 3.07 -29.11
C SER A 543 14.39 3.16 -27.69
N MET A 544 15.33 4.08 -27.45
CA MET A 544 16.04 4.15 -26.17
C MET A 544 16.52 5.57 -25.85
N THR A 545 16.36 5.96 -24.59
CA THR A 545 16.93 7.20 -24.01
C THR A 545 17.89 6.84 -22.88
N ARG A 546 19.11 7.39 -22.90
CA ARG A 546 20.14 7.14 -21.90
C ARG A 546 20.50 8.42 -21.14
N PHE A 547 20.55 8.28 -19.81
CA PHE A 547 21.09 9.29 -18.91
C PHE A 547 22.28 8.72 -18.14
N VAL A 548 23.26 9.56 -17.83
CA VAL A 548 24.48 9.18 -17.10
C VAL A 548 24.58 9.95 -15.79
N ARG A 549 25.22 9.36 -14.78
CA ARG A 549 25.35 9.94 -13.45
C ARG A 549 25.80 11.41 -13.49
N ASN A 550 25.13 12.27 -12.72
CA ASN A 550 25.61 13.59 -12.35
C ASN A 550 26.61 13.45 -11.17
N PRO A 551 27.93 13.59 -11.39
CA PRO A 551 28.91 13.43 -10.31
C PRO A 551 28.89 14.59 -9.29
N ASP A 552 28.25 15.71 -9.64
CA ASP A 552 28.15 16.91 -8.82
C ASP A 552 26.70 17.10 -8.29
N TYR A 553 25.93 16.01 -8.16
CA TYR A 553 24.55 16.08 -7.69
C TYR A 553 24.47 16.63 -6.26
N TRP A 554 23.54 17.56 -6.05
CA TRP A 554 23.53 18.41 -4.85
C TRP A 554 22.96 17.71 -3.60
N GLN A 555 22.18 16.64 -3.76
CA GLN A 555 21.62 15.87 -2.63
C GLN A 555 22.52 14.70 -2.17
N GLY A 556 23.71 14.54 -2.74
CA GLY A 556 24.67 13.52 -2.32
C GLY A 556 24.93 12.49 -3.41
N ASP A 557 25.18 11.27 -2.98
CA ASP A 557 25.64 10.19 -3.85
C ASP A 557 24.54 9.70 -4.79
N VAL A 558 24.94 9.39 -6.03
CA VAL A 558 24.12 8.71 -7.03
C VAL A 558 24.82 7.39 -7.34
N TYR A 559 24.18 6.27 -7.02
CA TYR A 559 24.85 4.98 -7.00
C TYR A 559 25.05 4.37 -8.39
N LEU A 560 24.08 4.53 -9.30
CA LEU A 560 24.14 4.00 -10.67
C LEU A 560 25.06 4.81 -11.58
N ASP A 561 25.75 4.16 -12.53
CA ASP A 561 26.51 4.86 -13.58
C ASP A 561 25.60 5.50 -14.63
N ALA A 562 24.46 4.86 -14.91
CA ALA A 562 23.51 5.29 -15.92
C ALA A 562 22.13 4.65 -15.73
N ILE A 563 21.15 5.25 -16.41
CA ILE A 563 19.81 4.69 -16.59
C ILE A 563 19.50 4.70 -18.08
N GLU A 564 18.97 3.59 -18.57
CA GLU A 564 18.50 3.42 -19.95
C GLU A 564 17.01 3.13 -19.95
N PHE A 565 16.25 3.96 -20.66
CA PHE A 565 14.82 3.82 -20.83
C PHE A 565 14.52 3.25 -22.21
N TYR A 566 13.85 2.10 -22.27
CA TYR A 566 13.51 1.38 -23.49
C TYR A 566 12.01 1.45 -23.75
N ILE A 567 11.61 1.76 -24.98
CA ILE A 567 10.18 1.84 -25.34
C ILE A 567 9.64 0.44 -25.65
N TYR A 568 8.68 -0.01 -24.86
CA TYR A 568 7.91 -1.24 -25.05
C TYR A 568 6.41 -0.93 -25.05
N THR A 569 5.82 -0.79 -26.23
CA THR A 569 4.39 -0.49 -26.37
C THR A 569 3.48 -1.70 -26.11
N ASP A 570 4.06 -2.90 -25.98
CA ASP A 570 3.38 -4.13 -25.61
C ASP A 570 3.87 -4.57 -24.22
N GLY A 571 2.96 -4.52 -23.23
CA GLY A 571 3.28 -4.79 -21.83
C GLY A 571 3.68 -6.23 -21.56
N GLU A 572 3.13 -7.22 -22.28
CA GLU A 572 3.49 -8.63 -22.10
C GLU A 572 4.90 -8.90 -22.63
N ILE A 573 5.27 -8.25 -23.75
CA ILE A 573 6.64 -8.30 -24.26
C ILE A 573 7.61 -7.65 -23.25
N ALA A 574 7.23 -6.52 -22.64
CA ALA A 574 8.01 -5.88 -21.59
C ALA A 574 8.19 -6.79 -20.36
N ALA A 575 7.11 -7.42 -19.87
CA ALA A 575 7.16 -8.34 -18.73
C ALA A 575 8.02 -9.57 -19.04
N SER A 576 7.94 -10.09 -20.27
CA SER A 576 8.83 -11.16 -20.73
C SER A 576 10.30 -10.72 -20.76
N ALA A 577 10.59 -9.50 -21.21
CA ALA A 577 11.93 -8.93 -21.21
C ALA A 577 12.48 -8.74 -19.78
N LEU A 578 11.62 -8.37 -18.83
CA LEU A 578 11.97 -8.31 -17.40
C LEU A 578 12.32 -9.71 -16.88
N GLY A 579 11.48 -10.72 -17.14
CA GLY A 579 11.68 -12.09 -16.65
C GLY A 579 12.94 -12.79 -17.20
N VAL A 580 13.43 -12.41 -18.38
CA VAL A 580 14.70 -12.94 -18.94
C VAL A 580 15.92 -12.06 -18.66
N GLY A 581 15.73 -10.91 -17.98
CA GLY A 581 16.80 -9.98 -17.61
C GLY A 581 17.30 -9.09 -18.75
N ASP A 582 16.50 -8.86 -19.80
CA ASP A 582 16.80 -7.88 -20.85
C ASP A 582 16.54 -6.43 -20.36
N ILE A 583 15.61 -6.25 -19.43
CA ILE A 583 15.41 -5.04 -18.62
C ILE A 583 15.40 -5.40 -17.13
N ASP A 584 15.63 -4.40 -16.27
CA ASP A 584 15.75 -4.56 -14.82
C ASP A 584 14.52 -4.06 -14.06
N ALA A 585 13.74 -3.15 -14.67
CA ALA A 585 12.52 -2.61 -14.08
C ALA A 585 11.48 -2.25 -15.14
N MET A 586 10.20 -2.28 -14.77
CA MET A 586 9.12 -1.67 -15.56
C MET A 586 7.92 -1.32 -14.69
N GLY A 587 7.12 -0.35 -15.15
CA GLY A 587 5.80 -0.07 -14.60
C GLY A 587 4.72 -0.35 -15.65
N THR A 588 3.56 -0.84 -15.24
CA THR A 588 2.43 -1.11 -16.14
C THR A 588 1.08 -1.01 -15.44
N SER A 589 0.05 -0.79 -16.25
CA SER A 589 -1.37 -0.86 -15.88
C SER A 589 -2.14 -1.89 -16.71
N ASN A 590 -1.44 -2.66 -17.55
CA ASN A 590 -2.03 -3.68 -18.40
C ASN A 590 -2.20 -4.98 -17.61
N VAL A 591 -3.44 -5.49 -17.52
CA VAL A 591 -3.79 -6.67 -16.71
C VAL A 591 -2.97 -7.92 -17.06
N ASP A 592 -2.78 -8.21 -18.35
CA ASP A 592 -2.02 -9.40 -18.78
C ASP A 592 -0.54 -9.28 -18.38
N ALA A 593 0.05 -8.09 -18.50
CA ALA A 593 1.41 -7.81 -18.03
C ALA A 593 1.53 -7.84 -16.49
N ILE A 594 0.51 -7.37 -15.76
CA ILE A 594 0.46 -7.43 -14.28
C ILE A 594 0.52 -8.89 -13.82
N LEU A 595 -0.30 -9.76 -14.42
CA LEU A 595 -0.31 -11.19 -14.10
C LEU A 595 1.05 -11.83 -14.40
N ALA A 596 1.66 -11.50 -15.54
CA ALA A 596 2.99 -12.00 -15.89
C ALA A 596 4.09 -11.52 -14.93
N ILE A 597 4.01 -10.29 -14.41
CA ILE A 597 4.96 -9.77 -13.40
C ILE A 597 4.75 -10.48 -12.05
N ARG A 598 3.49 -10.70 -11.64
CA ARG A 598 3.17 -11.42 -10.39
C ARG A 598 3.75 -12.84 -10.38
N ASP A 599 3.75 -13.52 -11.52
CA ASP A 599 4.38 -14.85 -11.66
C ASP A 599 5.90 -14.83 -11.42
N LEU A 600 6.56 -13.67 -11.55
CA LEU A 600 8.00 -13.51 -11.30
C LEU A 600 8.34 -13.34 -9.80
N ALA A 601 7.34 -13.11 -8.93
CA ALA A 601 7.58 -12.91 -7.49
C ALA A 601 8.31 -14.10 -6.86
N ASP A 602 7.94 -15.32 -7.27
CA ASP A 602 8.55 -16.57 -6.78
C ASP A 602 10.03 -16.71 -7.17
N ASP A 603 10.47 -15.97 -8.20
CA ASP A 603 11.86 -15.92 -8.66
C ASP A 603 12.68 -14.79 -8.00
N GLY A 604 12.14 -14.16 -6.96
CA GLY A 604 12.80 -13.12 -6.15
C GLY A 604 12.68 -11.70 -6.72
N TYR A 605 11.79 -11.47 -7.67
CA TYR A 605 11.49 -10.12 -8.17
C TYR A 605 10.69 -9.33 -7.12
N THR A 606 11.01 -8.05 -6.98
CA THR A 606 10.25 -7.13 -6.10
C THR A 606 9.11 -6.52 -6.89
N ILE A 607 7.91 -6.53 -6.32
CA ILE A 607 6.70 -6.02 -6.96
C ILE A 607 6.03 -4.99 -6.05
N HIS A 608 5.72 -3.83 -6.60
CA HIS A 608 4.96 -2.78 -5.95
C HIS A 608 3.67 -2.50 -6.70
N GLU A 609 2.54 -2.63 -6.01
CA GLU A 609 1.21 -2.43 -6.58
C GLU A 609 0.44 -1.35 -5.82
N GLY A 610 -0.39 -0.61 -6.54
CA GLY A 610 -1.30 0.35 -5.94
C GLY A 610 -2.40 0.77 -6.90
N ASP A 611 -3.64 0.82 -6.41
CA ASP A 611 -4.83 1.18 -7.16
C ASP A 611 -5.53 2.44 -6.62
N MET A 612 -4.90 3.12 -5.67
CA MET A 612 -5.36 4.38 -5.05
C MET A 612 -5.05 5.60 -5.93
N GLY A 613 -4.86 5.37 -7.23
CA GLY A 613 -4.43 6.36 -8.21
C GLY A 613 -5.57 6.71 -9.15
N ASP A 614 -5.31 6.63 -10.45
CA ASP A 614 -6.27 7.00 -11.49
C ASP A 614 -7.49 6.05 -11.58
N ASP A 615 -8.61 6.57 -12.03
CA ASP A 615 -9.78 5.81 -12.48
C ASP A 615 -9.78 5.61 -13.99
N THR A 616 -10.26 4.45 -14.42
CA THR A 616 -10.60 4.17 -15.82
C THR A 616 -12.10 4.34 -16.03
N PHE A 617 -12.50 5.12 -17.03
CA PHE A 617 -13.91 5.46 -17.27
C PHE A 617 -14.20 5.83 -18.74
N GLY A 618 -15.48 5.84 -19.07
CA GLY A 618 -16.03 6.48 -20.27
C GLY A 618 -16.41 7.94 -20.04
N VAL A 619 -16.33 8.78 -21.08
CA VAL A 619 -16.69 10.20 -21.04
C VAL A 619 -17.62 10.55 -22.20
N ALA A 620 -18.79 11.09 -21.89
CA ALA A 620 -19.72 11.67 -22.85
C ALA A 620 -19.49 13.18 -23.02
N ASN A 621 -19.58 13.69 -24.24
CA ASN A 621 -19.40 15.11 -24.54
C ASN A 621 -20.71 15.89 -24.46
N ASN A 622 -20.92 16.65 -23.38
CA ASN A 622 -22.18 17.36 -23.11
C ASN A 622 -22.39 18.60 -23.99
N SER A 623 -21.43 18.96 -24.83
CA SER A 623 -21.52 20.14 -25.69
C SER A 623 -22.07 19.85 -27.09
N ARG A 624 -22.36 18.59 -27.42
CA ARG A 624 -22.85 18.19 -28.75
C ARG A 624 -23.80 17.00 -28.73
N PRO A 625 -24.69 16.87 -29.73
CA PRO A 625 -25.52 15.68 -29.87
C PRO A 625 -24.70 14.40 -30.04
N PRO A 626 -25.17 13.25 -29.48
CA PRO A 626 -26.44 13.11 -28.78
C PRO A 626 -26.39 13.46 -27.28
N PHE A 627 -25.20 13.69 -26.73
CA PHE A 627 -24.97 13.77 -25.28
C PHE A 627 -25.14 15.17 -24.68
N ASP A 628 -25.51 16.16 -25.48
CA ASP A 628 -26.08 17.42 -24.97
C ASP A 628 -27.46 17.22 -24.30
N ASP A 629 -28.10 16.07 -24.51
CA ASP A 629 -29.33 15.65 -23.83
C ASP A 629 -29.05 14.64 -22.71
N ILE A 630 -29.55 14.92 -21.50
CA ILE A 630 -29.37 14.06 -20.33
C ILE A 630 -30.02 12.68 -20.50
N ARG A 631 -31.08 12.55 -21.31
CA ARG A 631 -31.74 11.27 -21.57
C ARG A 631 -30.81 10.29 -22.28
N ALA A 632 -30.00 10.79 -23.23
CA ALA A 632 -29.00 9.98 -23.92
C ALA A 632 -27.87 9.55 -22.97
N ARG A 633 -27.42 10.44 -22.08
CA ARG A 633 -26.39 10.14 -21.07
C ARG A 633 -26.85 9.12 -20.04
N GLN A 634 -28.08 9.28 -19.51
CA GLN A 634 -28.70 8.30 -18.62
C GLN A 634 -28.86 6.94 -19.29
N ALA A 635 -29.35 6.90 -20.54
CA ALA A 635 -29.47 5.66 -21.30
C ALA A 635 -28.11 4.96 -21.50
N LEU A 636 -27.04 5.73 -21.72
CA LEU A 636 -25.68 5.20 -21.87
C LEU A 636 -25.19 4.57 -20.56
N SER A 637 -25.35 5.27 -19.43
CA SER A 637 -24.98 4.78 -18.09
C SER A 637 -25.77 3.53 -17.72
N TYR A 638 -27.09 3.54 -17.89
CA TYR A 638 -27.93 2.39 -17.51
C TYR A 638 -27.66 1.16 -18.37
N SER A 639 -27.23 1.33 -19.61
CA SER A 639 -26.92 0.21 -20.52
C SER A 639 -25.44 -0.17 -20.52
N LEU A 640 -24.63 0.42 -19.61
CA LEU A 640 -23.22 0.10 -19.47
C LEU A 640 -23.07 -1.31 -18.88
N ALA A 641 -22.37 -2.18 -19.60
CA ALA A 641 -22.00 -3.54 -19.16
C ALA A 641 -20.75 -3.50 -18.26
N ARG A 642 -20.86 -2.87 -17.08
CA ARG A 642 -19.71 -2.63 -16.18
C ARG A 642 -19.33 -3.90 -15.44
N ASP A 643 -20.30 -4.71 -15.05
CA ASP A 643 -20.03 -6.00 -14.39
C ASP A 643 -19.25 -6.94 -15.34
N ASP A 644 -19.68 -7.05 -16.60
CA ASP A 644 -18.97 -7.81 -17.63
C ASP A 644 -17.57 -7.24 -17.90
N TYR A 645 -17.41 -5.91 -17.86
CA TYR A 645 -16.08 -5.28 -17.98
C TYR A 645 -15.16 -5.72 -16.83
N VAL A 646 -15.63 -5.64 -15.59
CA VAL A 646 -14.83 -6.02 -14.41
C VAL A 646 -14.48 -7.50 -14.46
N GLU A 647 -15.41 -8.37 -14.87
CA GLU A 647 -15.17 -9.80 -15.00
C GLU A 647 -14.16 -10.14 -16.12
N PHE A 648 -14.40 -9.66 -17.35
CA PHE A 648 -13.66 -10.13 -18.53
C PHE A 648 -12.46 -9.27 -18.93
N ILE A 649 -12.46 -7.99 -18.56
CA ILE A 649 -11.32 -7.07 -18.77
C ILE A 649 -10.50 -6.97 -17.48
N GLY A 650 -11.16 -6.84 -16.33
CA GLY A 650 -10.50 -6.76 -15.03
C GLY A 650 -9.88 -8.06 -14.55
N ALA A 651 -10.46 -9.21 -14.92
CA ALA A 651 -9.92 -10.57 -14.68
C ALA A 651 -9.49 -10.84 -13.22
N GLY A 652 -10.20 -10.25 -12.25
CA GLY A 652 -9.89 -10.35 -10.82
C GLY A 652 -8.69 -9.50 -10.34
N VAL A 653 -8.07 -8.73 -11.24
CA VAL A 653 -6.96 -7.81 -10.93
C VAL A 653 -7.46 -6.40 -10.62
N LEU A 654 -8.42 -5.90 -11.40
CA LEU A 654 -8.91 -4.53 -11.30
C LEU A 654 -10.10 -4.43 -10.32
N ARG A 655 -10.02 -3.49 -9.38
CA ARG A 655 -11.13 -3.15 -8.49
C ARG A 655 -12.16 -2.31 -9.24
N ALA A 656 -13.43 -2.66 -9.07
CA ALA A 656 -14.54 -1.93 -9.66
C ALA A 656 -14.64 -0.51 -9.06
N ALA A 657 -14.87 0.52 -9.88
CA ALA A 657 -15.07 1.90 -9.43
C ALA A 657 -16.55 2.31 -9.53
N ASP A 658 -17.12 2.81 -8.44
CA ASP A 658 -18.51 3.31 -8.37
C ASP A 658 -18.58 4.83 -8.16
N SER A 659 -17.43 5.45 -7.85
CA SER A 659 -17.21 6.87 -7.66
C SER A 659 -15.73 7.20 -7.91
N VAL A 660 -15.37 8.50 -7.89
CA VAL A 660 -13.97 8.96 -7.97
C VAL A 660 -13.13 8.51 -6.77
N PHE A 661 -13.76 8.32 -5.61
CA PHE A 661 -13.07 7.95 -4.38
C PHE A 661 -13.16 6.45 -4.11
N THR A 662 -12.06 5.90 -3.62
CA THR A 662 -11.93 4.52 -3.14
C THR A 662 -12.41 4.41 -1.69
N PRO A 663 -12.91 3.25 -1.23
CA PRO A 663 -13.42 3.07 0.13
C PRO A 663 -12.48 3.47 1.28
N GLU A 664 -11.17 3.42 1.05
CA GLU A 664 -10.14 3.77 2.04
C GLU A 664 -9.93 5.29 2.15
N GLU A 665 -10.40 6.09 1.18
CA GLU A 665 -10.23 7.54 1.19
C GLU A 665 -11.24 8.26 2.08
N LEU A 666 -10.79 9.36 2.68
CA LEU A 666 -11.58 10.18 3.61
C LEU A 666 -12.90 10.68 2.98
N TYR A 667 -12.93 10.88 1.66
CA TYR A 667 -14.04 11.51 0.95
C TYR A 667 -14.98 10.52 0.27
N TYR A 668 -14.74 9.22 0.44
CA TYR A 668 -15.66 8.21 -0.04
C TYR A 668 -17.01 8.26 0.69
N ASN A 669 -18.07 8.07 -0.08
CA ASN A 669 -19.43 7.98 0.41
C ASN A 669 -20.15 6.82 -0.29
N PRO A 670 -20.47 5.73 0.43
CA PRO A 670 -21.09 4.54 -0.16
C PRO A 670 -22.53 4.78 -0.64
N ASP A 671 -23.15 5.90 -0.28
CA ASP A 671 -24.51 6.25 -0.76
C ASP A 671 -24.49 6.97 -2.12
N ILE A 672 -23.31 7.39 -2.60
CA ILE A 672 -23.13 8.04 -3.91
C ILE A 672 -22.60 7.00 -4.90
N VAL A 673 -23.53 6.25 -5.51
CA VAL A 673 -23.23 5.17 -6.45
C VAL A 673 -23.78 5.51 -7.83
N GLN A 674 -22.98 5.29 -8.87
CA GLN A 674 -23.44 5.39 -10.25
C GLN A 674 -24.32 4.20 -10.63
N VAL A 675 -25.42 4.46 -11.33
CA VAL A 675 -26.32 3.41 -11.83
C VAL A 675 -25.81 2.86 -13.16
N HIS A 676 -25.61 1.54 -13.22
CA HIS A 676 -25.17 0.79 -14.40
C HIS A 676 -25.92 -0.56 -14.49
N ASP A 677 -25.68 -1.34 -15.56
CA ASP A 677 -26.20 -2.71 -15.76
C ASP A 677 -27.73 -2.86 -15.59
N GLN A 678 -28.49 -1.85 -16.00
CA GLN A 678 -29.96 -1.80 -15.97
C GLN A 678 -30.54 -1.32 -17.32
N PRO A 679 -30.28 -2.05 -18.43
CA PRO A 679 -30.66 -1.62 -19.79
C PRO A 679 -32.18 -1.43 -19.98
N GLU A 680 -33.01 -2.06 -19.15
CA GLU A 680 -34.45 -1.85 -19.17
C GLU A 680 -34.86 -0.41 -18.83
N LEU A 681 -34.06 0.31 -18.04
CA LEU A 681 -34.29 1.71 -17.71
C LEU A 681 -33.95 2.65 -18.88
N ALA A 682 -33.05 2.25 -19.78
CA ALA A 682 -32.65 3.04 -20.94
C ALA A 682 -33.71 3.08 -22.05
N THR A 683 -34.47 1.99 -22.23
CA THR A 683 -35.47 1.85 -23.30
C THR A 683 -36.45 3.03 -23.39
N PRO A 684 -37.18 3.42 -22.33
CA PRO A 684 -38.12 4.55 -22.42
C PRO A 684 -37.41 5.89 -22.70
N LEU A 685 -36.18 6.08 -22.22
CA LEU A 685 -35.40 7.30 -22.47
C LEU A 685 -34.99 7.42 -23.93
N VAL A 686 -34.57 6.30 -24.54
CA VAL A 686 -34.19 6.22 -25.96
C VAL A 686 -35.40 6.42 -26.87
N GLU A 687 -36.54 5.82 -26.55
CA GLU A 687 -37.78 6.03 -27.30
C GLU A 687 -38.21 7.50 -27.28
N GLU A 688 -38.14 8.16 -26.12
CA GLU A 688 -38.47 9.57 -25.96
C GLU A 688 -37.47 10.46 -26.73
N TYR A 689 -36.16 10.22 -26.57
CA TYR A 689 -35.12 10.94 -27.29
C TYR A 689 -35.28 10.82 -28.80
N CYS A 690 -35.45 9.60 -29.33
CA CYS A 690 -35.59 9.38 -30.76
C CYS A 690 -36.91 9.91 -31.34
N ALA A 691 -37.95 10.08 -30.52
CA ALA A 691 -39.17 10.75 -30.94
C ALA A 691 -38.95 12.26 -31.11
N ASP A 692 -38.13 12.87 -30.25
CA ASP A 692 -37.84 14.31 -30.25
C ASP A 692 -36.71 14.70 -31.22
N VAL A 693 -35.69 13.85 -31.36
CA VAL A 693 -34.45 14.08 -32.16
C VAL A 693 -34.22 12.95 -33.17
N PRO A 694 -35.15 12.71 -34.10
CA PRO A 694 -35.11 11.56 -35.00
C PRO A 694 -33.89 11.53 -35.93
N GLU A 695 -33.26 12.68 -36.20
CA GLU A 695 -32.03 12.78 -36.99
C GLU A 695 -30.81 12.13 -36.34
N MET A 696 -30.81 12.01 -35.00
CA MET A 696 -29.76 11.35 -34.23
C MET A 696 -30.06 9.87 -33.99
N CYS A 697 -31.11 9.33 -34.61
CA CYS A 697 -31.49 7.93 -34.42
C CYS A 697 -31.59 7.15 -35.73
N THR A 698 -31.33 5.84 -35.66
CA THR A 698 -31.53 4.90 -36.76
C THR A 698 -32.09 3.60 -36.21
N ASP A 699 -33.21 3.16 -36.80
CA ASP A 699 -33.97 1.97 -36.36
C ASP A 699 -34.35 1.98 -34.87
N GLY A 700 -34.63 3.16 -34.32
CA GLY A 700 -35.04 3.34 -32.91
C GLY A 700 -33.90 3.41 -31.91
N ARG A 701 -32.64 3.45 -32.37
CA ARG A 701 -31.43 3.54 -31.54
C ARG A 701 -30.67 4.84 -31.77
N ILE A 702 -30.03 5.37 -30.73
CA ILE A 702 -29.24 6.60 -30.77
C ILE A 702 -27.92 6.36 -31.51
N ASN A 703 -27.57 7.20 -32.48
CA ASN A 703 -26.30 7.12 -33.18
C ASN A 703 -25.21 7.85 -32.37
N MET A 704 -24.07 7.20 -32.18
CA MET A 704 -22.90 7.79 -31.52
C MET A 704 -21.58 7.30 -32.12
N GLU A 705 -20.55 8.12 -32.00
CA GLU A 705 -19.15 7.73 -32.19
C GLU A 705 -18.51 7.34 -30.84
N TYR A 706 -17.75 6.25 -30.82
CA TYR A 706 -16.90 5.85 -29.69
C TYR A 706 -15.43 5.94 -30.11
N GLN A 707 -14.73 6.91 -29.51
CA GLN A 707 -13.31 7.16 -29.67
C GLN A 707 -12.42 6.52 -28.57
N TYR A 708 -11.26 5.98 -28.93
CA TYR A 708 -10.26 5.50 -27.96
C TYR A 708 -8.83 5.54 -28.54
N SER A 709 -7.83 5.52 -27.65
CA SER A 709 -6.41 5.50 -28.02
C SER A 709 -5.93 4.09 -28.39
N GLY A 710 -5.23 3.95 -29.51
CA GLY A 710 -4.65 2.71 -30.01
C GLY A 710 -3.47 2.94 -30.97
N PRO A 711 -2.96 1.89 -31.65
CA PRO A 711 -3.46 0.52 -31.66
C PRO A 711 -3.26 -0.17 -30.30
N SER A 712 -4.30 -0.83 -29.80
CA SER A 712 -4.26 -1.54 -28.52
C SER A 712 -5.29 -2.68 -28.53
N VAL A 713 -4.82 -3.92 -28.38
CA VAL A 713 -5.68 -5.11 -28.39
C VAL A 713 -6.67 -5.08 -27.23
N ILE A 714 -6.24 -4.60 -26.06
CA ILE A 714 -7.12 -4.50 -24.90
C ILE A 714 -8.22 -3.45 -25.14
N GLN A 715 -7.90 -2.29 -25.74
CA GLN A 715 -8.92 -1.29 -26.06
C GLN A 715 -9.88 -1.76 -27.16
N ASP A 716 -9.42 -2.58 -28.12
CA ASP A 716 -10.31 -3.24 -29.07
C ASP A 716 -11.32 -4.18 -28.39
N ARG A 717 -10.86 -4.96 -27.39
CA ARG A 717 -11.73 -5.83 -26.58
C ARG A 717 -12.73 -5.03 -25.76
N VAL A 718 -12.29 -3.92 -25.14
CA VAL A 718 -13.16 -3.01 -24.39
C VAL A 718 -14.23 -2.42 -25.30
N TYR A 719 -13.85 -1.97 -26.50
CA TYR A 719 -14.81 -1.48 -27.50
C TYR A 719 -15.87 -2.53 -27.83
N ASP A 720 -15.45 -3.76 -28.16
CA ASP A 720 -16.38 -4.83 -28.54
C ASP A 720 -17.35 -5.17 -27.37
N LEU A 721 -16.86 -5.25 -26.14
CA LEU A 721 -17.66 -5.55 -24.95
C LEU A 721 -18.69 -4.44 -24.65
N LEU A 722 -18.24 -3.19 -24.56
CA LEU A 722 -19.13 -2.08 -24.22
C LEU A 722 -20.18 -1.83 -25.33
N THR A 723 -19.80 -2.00 -26.60
CA THR A 723 -20.75 -1.85 -27.70
C THR A 723 -21.78 -2.96 -27.81
N ASP A 724 -21.45 -4.19 -27.37
CA ASP A 724 -22.44 -5.28 -27.26
C ASP A 724 -23.49 -4.95 -26.19
N GLY A 725 -23.05 -4.48 -25.00
CA GLY A 725 -23.95 -4.03 -23.93
C GLY A 725 -24.89 -2.89 -24.35
N TRP A 726 -24.40 -1.96 -25.18
CA TRP A 726 -25.21 -0.85 -25.69
C TRP A 726 -26.05 -1.17 -26.94
N SER A 727 -25.94 -2.37 -27.50
CA SER A 727 -26.44 -2.67 -28.85
C SER A 727 -27.96 -2.57 -29.02
N GLU A 728 -28.74 -2.69 -27.93
CA GLU A 728 -30.19 -2.51 -27.93
C GLU A 728 -30.61 -1.03 -28.07
N HIS A 729 -29.77 -0.10 -27.61
CA HIS A 729 -30.11 1.32 -27.45
C HIS A 729 -29.31 2.25 -28.35
N PHE A 730 -28.12 1.83 -28.79
CA PHE A 730 -27.19 2.66 -29.54
C PHE A 730 -26.71 1.99 -30.84
N ASN A 731 -26.48 2.81 -31.87
CA ASN A 731 -25.68 2.46 -33.05
C ASN A 731 -24.31 3.11 -32.91
N VAL A 732 -23.28 2.30 -32.64
CA VAL A 732 -21.94 2.80 -32.33
C VAL A 732 -21.03 2.74 -33.55
N THR A 733 -20.37 3.84 -33.87
CA THR A 733 -19.30 3.90 -34.86
C THR A 733 -17.95 3.94 -34.17
N LYS A 734 -17.03 3.07 -34.59
CA LYS A 734 -15.67 2.96 -34.05
C LYS A 734 -14.77 4.08 -34.58
N ASP A 735 -14.05 4.78 -33.69
CA ASP A 735 -13.03 5.78 -34.04
C ASP A 735 -11.74 5.58 -33.23
N MET A 736 -10.77 4.83 -33.76
CA MET A 736 -9.48 4.64 -33.11
C MET A 736 -8.50 5.75 -33.48
N LYS A 737 -7.85 6.36 -32.49
CA LYS A 737 -6.83 7.40 -32.65
C LYS A 737 -5.48 6.97 -32.11
N LEU A 738 -4.39 7.54 -32.64
CA LEU A 738 -3.11 7.55 -31.93
C LEU A 738 -3.22 8.41 -30.67
N GLN A 739 -2.42 8.14 -29.64
CA GLN A 739 -2.54 8.80 -28.33
C GLN A 739 -2.48 10.34 -28.42
N ASP A 740 -1.56 10.90 -29.20
CA ASP A 740 -1.45 12.36 -29.37
C ASP A 740 -2.66 12.99 -30.07
N ASP A 741 -3.21 12.27 -31.07
CA ASP A 741 -4.42 12.69 -31.78
C ASP A 741 -5.65 12.58 -30.85
N HIS A 742 -5.73 11.52 -30.03
CA HIS A 742 -6.77 11.31 -29.02
C HIS A 742 -6.80 12.45 -27.99
N ILE A 743 -5.63 12.85 -27.47
CA ILE A 743 -5.50 14.01 -26.57
C ILE A 743 -5.93 15.30 -27.27
N THR A 744 -5.52 15.48 -28.53
CA THR A 744 -5.86 16.68 -29.29
C THR A 744 -7.37 16.78 -29.54
N ASP A 745 -8.02 15.67 -29.90
CA ASP A 745 -9.47 15.61 -30.11
C ASP A 745 -10.25 15.80 -28.80
N ALA A 746 -9.77 15.26 -27.67
CA ALA A 746 -10.36 15.52 -26.35
C ALA A 746 -10.36 17.03 -25.99
N ILE A 747 -9.22 17.69 -26.18
CA ILE A 747 -9.05 19.15 -25.96
C ILE A 747 -9.99 19.97 -26.85
N LEU A 748 -10.14 19.57 -28.12
CA LEU A 748 -10.99 20.27 -29.08
C LEU A 748 -12.47 19.90 -28.99
N GLY A 749 -12.82 18.77 -28.36
CA GLY A 749 -14.19 18.28 -28.20
C GLY A 749 -14.70 17.55 -29.44
N LEU A 750 -13.78 16.93 -30.18
CA LEU A 750 -14.05 16.24 -31.43
C LEU A 750 -14.34 14.75 -31.19
N TYR A 751 -15.28 14.47 -30.30
CA TYR A 751 -15.76 13.12 -29.99
C TYR A 751 -17.19 13.20 -29.44
N ASP A 752 -17.98 12.14 -29.60
CA ASP A 752 -19.27 11.99 -28.91
C ASP A 752 -19.07 11.30 -27.56
N PHE A 753 -18.45 10.11 -27.57
CA PHE A 753 -18.04 9.35 -26.40
C PHE A 753 -16.58 8.88 -26.53
N MET A 754 -15.84 8.81 -25.43
CA MET A 754 -14.49 8.26 -25.41
C MET A 754 -14.15 7.51 -24.12
N THR A 755 -13.20 6.57 -24.16
CA THR A 755 -12.58 6.01 -22.95
C THR A 755 -11.32 6.79 -22.57
N TRP A 756 -11.12 6.96 -21.26
CA TRP A 756 -10.04 7.75 -20.69
C TRP A 756 -9.60 7.20 -19.32
N ARG A 757 -8.44 7.66 -18.85
CA ARG A 757 -7.93 7.44 -17.49
C ARG A 757 -7.54 8.78 -16.85
N GLN A 758 -8.04 9.07 -15.65
CA GLN A 758 -7.81 10.34 -14.94
C GLN A 758 -8.10 10.20 -13.45
N PHE A 759 -8.08 11.31 -12.71
CA PHE A 759 -8.40 11.40 -11.28
C PHE A 759 -7.39 10.74 -10.33
N GLY A 760 -6.14 10.51 -10.74
CA GLY A 760 -5.13 9.91 -9.86
C GLY A 760 -4.54 10.78 -8.77
N SER A 761 -5.21 11.85 -8.34
CA SER A 761 -4.73 12.71 -7.26
C SER A 761 -5.39 12.32 -5.95
N LEU A 762 -4.64 11.77 -5.01
CA LEU A 762 -5.12 11.47 -3.66
C LEU A 762 -5.60 12.71 -2.90
N ASN A 763 -4.96 13.86 -3.13
CA ASN A 763 -5.54 15.12 -2.74
C ASN A 763 -6.59 15.51 -3.80
N PRO A 764 -7.89 15.54 -3.46
CA PRO A 764 -8.94 15.80 -4.45
C PRO A 764 -8.90 17.21 -5.04
N ASP A 765 -8.13 18.14 -4.46
CA ASP A 765 -7.88 19.46 -5.07
C ASP A 765 -7.34 19.33 -6.51
N GLY A 766 -6.56 18.27 -6.78
CA GLY A 766 -6.06 17.94 -8.11
C GLY A 766 -7.18 17.63 -9.14
N HIS A 767 -8.37 17.23 -8.71
CA HIS A 767 -9.51 16.96 -9.61
C HIS A 767 -10.17 18.24 -10.15
N ILE A 768 -9.96 19.38 -9.48
CA ILE A 768 -10.59 20.66 -9.83
C ILE A 768 -10.21 21.09 -11.25
N LEU A 769 -8.97 20.82 -11.66
CA LEU A 769 -8.49 21.13 -13.01
C LEU A 769 -9.34 20.48 -14.12
N TRP A 770 -9.84 19.27 -13.85
CA TRP A 770 -10.55 18.43 -14.79
C TRP A 770 -12.06 18.63 -14.78
N THR A 771 -12.58 19.36 -13.79
CA THR A 771 -14.03 19.45 -13.56
C THR A 771 -14.52 20.88 -13.39
N SER A 772 -13.66 21.86 -13.16
CA SER A 772 -14.06 23.26 -13.04
C SER A 772 -14.79 23.77 -14.30
N CYS A 773 -15.81 24.62 -14.12
CA CYS A 773 -16.43 25.36 -15.21
C CYS A 773 -15.43 26.29 -15.91
N GLU A 774 -14.43 26.81 -15.18
CA GLU A 774 -13.41 27.71 -15.71
C GLU A 774 -12.44 27.00 -16.67
N ALA A 775 -12.38 25.66 -16.63
CA ALA A 775 -11.61 24.85 -17.56
C ALA A 775 -12.34 24.59 -18.90
N ILE A 776 -13.54 25.16 -19.09
CA ILE A 776 -14.32 25.04 -20.33
C ILE A 776 -14.04 26.23 -21.25
N GLY A 777 -13.53 25.92 -22.45
CA GLY A 777 -13.22 26.90 -23.48
C GLY A 777 -13.15 26.27 -24.87
N VAL A 778 -12.62 27.02 -25.85
CA VAL A 778 -12.32 26.47 -27.19
C VAL A 778 -11.31 25.32 -27.10
N LEU A 779 -10.35 25.46 -26.19
CA LEU A 779 -9.52 24.38 -25.67
C LEU A 779 -9.98 24.15 -24.24
N SER A 780 -10.28 22.91 -23.87
CA SER A 780 -10.85 22.59 -22.56
C SER A 780 -10.10 21.42 -21.92
N LEU A 781 -9.95 21.43 -20.59
CA LEU A 781 -9.49 20.27 -19.80
C LEU A 781 -10.64 19.55 -19.10
N ASN A 782 -11.79 20.21 -18.96
CA ASN A 782 -13.02 19.55 -18.57
C ASN A 782 -13.56 18.79 -19.79
N TRP A 783 -13.13 17.53 -19.93
CA TRP A 783 -13.45 16.71 -21.09
C TRP A 783 -14.96 16.68 -21.36
N PRO A 784 -15.84 16.33 -20.41
CA PRO A 784 -17.27 16.31 -20.69
C PRO A 784 -17.87 17.66 -21.07
N ARG A 785 -17.18 18.78 -20.83
CA ARG A 785 -17.69 20.16 -21.02
C ARG A 785 -18.94 20.41 -20.18
N GLU A 786 -18.93 19.86 -18.97
CA GLU A 786 -20.02 19.97 -18.01
C GLU A 786 -19.72 21.02 -16.94
N CYS A 787 -20.55 22.05 -16.86
CA CYS A 787 -20.46 23.07 -15.84
C CYS A 787 -21.56 22.90 -14.78
N ASP A 788 -21.13 22.69 -13.54
CA ASP A 788 -21.97 22.77 -12.35
C ASP A 788 -21.40 23.84 -11.39
N PRO A 789 -22.05 25.02 -11.29
CA PRO A 789 -21.61 26.08 -10.40
C PRO A 789 -21.63 25.70 -8.91
N ALA A 790 -22.50 24.78 -8.47
CA ALA A 790 -22.56 24.34 -7.08
C ALA A 790 -21.37 23.43 -6.74
N ARG A 791 -20.99 22.54 -7.66
CA ARG A 791 -19.75 21.77 -7.57
C ARG A 791 -18.54 22.69 -7.48
N ASP A 792 -18.44 23.68 -8.36
CA ASP A 792 -17.34 24.65 -8.33
C ASP A 792 -17.27 25.41 -7.00
N GLU A 793 -18.41 25.90 -6.48
CA GLU A 793 -18.45 26.55 -5.16
C GLU A 793 -17.95 25.64 -4.04
N ALA A 794 -18.38 24.36 -4.03
CA ALA A 794 -17.94 23.38 -3.03
C ALA A 794 -16.44 23.07 -3.13
N MET A 795 -15.94 22.78 -4.34
CA MET A 795 -14.52 22.52 -4.60
C MET A 795 -13.64 23.69 -4.17
N PHE A 796 -14.02 24.93 -4.49
CA PHE A 796 -13.25 26.11 -4.11
C PHE A 796 -13.35 26.46 -2.63
N ALA A 797 -14.47 26.13 -1.97
CA ALA A 797 -14.57 26.22 -0.51
C ALA A 797 -13.60 25.24 0.16
N ALA A 798 -13.55 23.99 -0.32
CA ALA A 798 -12.62 22.98 0.18
C ALA A 798 -11.15 23.39 -0.02
N ARG A 799 -10.79 23.87 -1.22
CA ARG A 799 -9.46 24.39 -1.56
C ARG A 799 -8.96 25.49 -0.61
N ALA A 800 -9.86 26.28 -0.05
CA ALA A 800 -9.53 27.41 0.82
C ALA A 800 -9.30 27.01 2.30
N SER A 801 -9.49 25.74 2.66
CA SER A 801 -9.46 25.24 4.03
C SER A 801 -8.58 24.00 4.19
N ASP A 802 -7.74 23.97 5.22
CA ASP A 802 -6.93 22.81 5.63
C ASP A 802 -7.67 21.86 6.58
N ASP A 803 -8.89 22.20 7.00
CA ASP A 803 -9.79 21.33 7.78
C ASP A 803 -10.36 20.22 6.90
N ARG A 804 -9.63 19.10 6.81
CA ARG A 804 -9.94 17.97 5.92
C ARG A 804 -11.24 17.27 6.29
N GLU A 805 -11.58 17.18 7.57
CA GLU A 805 -12.84 16.58 8.01
C GLU A 805 -14.04 17.47 7.64
N ALA A 806 -13.95 18.78 7.87
CA ALA A 806 -15.01 19.71 7.47
C ALA A 806 -15.21 19.75 5.95
N ASN A 807 -14.16 19.50 5.17
CA ASN A 807 -14.23 19.44 3.72
C ASN A 807 -14.99 18.23 3.16
N ARG A 808 -15.31 17.20 3.98
CA ARG A 808 -16.01 16.00 3.51
C ARG A 808 -17.31 16.31 2.79
N GLU A 809 -18.11 17.24 3.31
CA GLU A 809 -19.40 17.58 2.68
C GLU A 809 -19.23 18.30 1.33
N HIS A 810 -18.16 19.07 1.18
CA HIS A 810 -17.83 19.69 -0.10
C HIS A 810 -17.46 18.65 -1.15
N TRP A 811 -16.67 17.64 -0.78
CA TRP A 811 -16.32 16.54 -1.69
C TRP A 811 -17.47 15.56 -1.95
N ASN A 812 -18.41 15.41 -1.01
CA ASN A 812 -19.68 14.72 -1.27
C ASN A 812 -20.48 15.46 -2.36
N THR A 813 -20.60 16.79 -2.27
CA THR A 813 -21.29 17.61 -3.30
C THR A 813 -20.62 17.44 -4.66
N PHE A 814 -19.30 17.32 -4.70
CA PHE A 814 -18.55 17.00 -5.92
C PHE A 814 -18.94 15.65 -6.50
N SER A 815 -18.90 14.57 -5.70
CA SER A 815 -19.25 13.23 -6.16
C SER A 815 -20.73 13.11 -6.59
N GLU A 816 -21.64 13.79 -5.90
CA GLU A 816 -23.06 13.87 -6.30
C GLU A 816 -23.23 14.56 -7.66
N SER A 817 -22.52 15.65 -7.89
CA SER A 817 -22.52 16.37 -9.18
C SER A 817 -22.05 15.47 -10.32
N ILE A 818 -20.94 14.74 -10.11
CA ILE A 818 -20.41 13.80 -11.11
C ILE A 818 -21.42 12.67 -11.40
N ARG A 819 -22.03 12.08 -10.36
CA ARG A 819 -23.07 11.05 -10.48
C ARG A 819 -24.27 11.56 -11.27
N ASP A 820 -24.78 12.74 -10.93
CA ASP A 820 -26.02 13.28 -11.48
C ASP A 820 -25.85 13.88 -12.89
N GLY A 821 -24.61 14.17 -13.29
CA GLY A 821 -24.26 14.62 -14.64
C GLY A 821 -24.39 13.52 -15.70
N TYR A 822 -24.18 12.25 -15.31
CA TYR A 822 -24.09 11.08 -16.20
C TYR A 822 -23.04 11.20 -17.32
N SER A 823 -22.05 12.07 -17.11
CA SER A 823 -21.04 12.39 -18.13
C SER A 823 -19.79 11.52 -18.03
N TYR A 824 -19.48 11.05 -16.82
CA TYR A 824 -18.44 10.06 -16.54
C TYR A 824 -19.11 8.71 -16.30
N LEU A 825 -18.56 7.62 -16.87
CA LEU A 825 -19.03 6.25 -16.70
C LEU A 825 -17.89 5.43 -16.09
N PHE A 826 -17.86 5.29 -14.77
CA PHE A 826 -16.78 4.62 -14.05
C PHE A 826 -16.74 3.13 -14.36
N LEU A 827 -15.53 2.61 -14.55
CA LEU A 827 -15.30 1.18 -14.81
C LEU A 827 -14.53 0.57 -13.64
N THR A 828 -13.29 1.00 -13.44
CA THR A 828 -12.36 0.43 -12.45
C THR A 828 -11.40 1.47 -11.89
N HIS A 829 -10.98 1.28 -10.64
CA HIS A 829 -9.79 1.93 -10.10
C HIS A 829 -8.55 1.28 -10.76
N THR A 830 -7.62 2.09 -11.26
CA THR A 830 -6.51 1.61 -12.08
C THR A 830 -5.42 1.01 -11.20
N MET A 831 -5.16 -0.28 -11.36
CA MET A 831 -4.00 -0.94 -10.76
C MET A 831 -2.73 -0.54 -11.51
N TRP A 832 -1.77 0.04 -10.79
CA TRP A 832 -0.40 0.23 -11.26
C TRP A 832 0.52 -0.78 -10.59
N THR A 833 1.23 -1.58 -11.40
CA THR A 833 2.21 -2.57 -10.93
C THR A 833 3.59 -2.19 -11.44
N HIS A 834 4.57 -2.19 -10.54
CA HIS A 834 5.98 -1.98 -10.85
C HIS A 834 6.76 -3.23 -10.46
N GLY A 835 7.47 -3.81 -11.41
CA GLY A 835 8.32 -4.99 -11.21
C GLY A 835 9.80 -4.61 -11.29
N TYR A 836 10.60 -5.22 -10.41
CA TYR A 836 12.04 -5.01 -10.29
C TYR A 836 12.78 -6.34 -10.19
N ALA A 837 13.88 -6.46 -10.93
CA ALA A 837 14.73 -7.64 -10.88
C ALA A 837 15.36 -7.84 -9.48
N PRO A 838 15.69 -9.09 -9.07
CA PRO A 838 16.17 -9.39 -7.72
C PRO A 838 17.40 -8.61 -7.25
N GLY A 839 18.23 -8.12 -8.17
CA GLY A 839 19.43 -7.33 -7.85
C GLY A 839 19.19 -5.81 -7.78
N VAL A 840 17.96 -5.32 -8.02
CA VAL A 840 17.63 -3.89 -7.93
C VAL A 840 17.17 -3.57 -6.52
N THR A 841 17.95 -2.76 -5.82
CA THR A 841 17.77 -2.52 -4.39
C THR A 841 17.40 -1.05 -4.11
N ASN A 842 16.77 -0.80 -2.95
CA ASN A 842 16.36 0.53 -2.46
C ASN A 842 15.37 1.28 -3.38
N ILE A 843 14.40 0.54 -3.92
CA ILE A 843 13.36 1.04 -4.83
C ILE A 843 12.53 2.16 -4.18
N CYS A 844 12.19 1.99 -2.90
CA CYS A 844 11.29 2.87 -2.15
C CYS A 844 11.95 3.67 -1.03
N GLY A 845 13.22 3.41 -0.69
CA GLY A 845 13.83 3.98 0.52
C GLY A 845 14.42 5.37 0.34
N TYR A 846 14.07 6.07 -0.74
CA TYR A 846 14.65 7.38 -1.02
C TYR A 846 14.05 8.48 -0.15
N GLU A 847 14.91 9.26 0.49
CA GLU A 847 14.47 10.34 1.37
C GLU A 847 14.44 11.71 0.67
N HIS A 848 13.49 12.53 1.08
CA HIS A 848 13.54 13.97 0.82
C HIS A 848 14.69 14.61 1.61
N PRO A 849 15.15 15.83 1.26
CA PRO A 849 16.23 16.53 1.96
C PRO A 849 16.01 16.77 3.46
N ASP A 850 14.77 16.68 3.95
CA ASP A 850 14.42 16.80 5.37
C ASP A 850 14.36 15.45 6.12
N GLY A 851 14.67 14.34 5.43
CA GLY A 851 14.64 12.97 5.93
C GLY A 851 13.24 12.32 5.89
N SER A 852 12.23 12.99 5.36
CA SER A 852 10.91 12.38 5.19
C SER A 852 10.85 11.47 3.97
N GLN A 853 10.00 10.44 4.04
CA GLN A 853 9.80 9.49 2.95
C GLN A 853 8.68 9.98 2.01
N PRO A 854 8.92 10.02 0.69
CA PRO A 854 7.89 10.11 -0.34
C PRO A 854 7.11 8.81 -0.47
N ARG A 855 5.93 8.90 -1.07
CA ARG A 855 5.18 7.70 -1.44
C ARG A 855 5.94 6.91 -2.48
N CYS A 856 6.14 5.62 -2.22
CA CYS A 856 6.75 4.73 -3.17
C CYS A 856 5.80 4.46 -4.34
N HIS A 857 6.13 5.00 -5.50
CA HIS A 857 5.32 4.96 -6.73
C HIS A 857 3.94 5.63 -6.60
N THR A 858 3.59 6.45 -7.58
CA THR A 858 2.24 7.02 -7.73
C THR A 858 1.94 7.11 -9.21
N ASN A 859 0.79 6.61 -9.65
CA ASN A 859 0.34 6.64 -11.05
C ASN A 859 1.40 6.23 -12.10
N GLY A 860 2.20 5.20 -11.81
CA GLY A 860 3.26 4.74 -12.71
C GLY A 860 4.56 5.57 -12.69
N GLY A 861 4.65 6.69 -11.96
CA GLY A 861 5.80 7.60 -12.04
C GLY A 861 6.08 8.39 -10.75
N ASN A 862 7.15 8.02 -10.04
CA ASN A 862 8.04 8.89 -9.24
C ASN A 862 9.11 8.06 -8.48
N PRO A 863 9.93 7.25 -9.18
CA PRO A 863 11.03 6.55 -8.52
C PRO A 863 12.17 7.51 -8.13
N GLY A 864 12.69 7.35 -6.92
CA GLY A 864 13.92 8.01 -6.47
C GLY A 864 15.17 7.36 -7.06
N TRP A 865 15.35 7.51 -8.37
CA TRP A 865 16.43 6.91 -9.14
C TRP A 865 17.84 7.06 -8.53
N GLN A 866 18.07 8.16 -7.81
CA GLN A 866 19.37 8.49 -7.23
C GLN A 866 19.84 7.52 -6.16
N GLN A 867 18.92 6.92 -5.41
CA GLN A 867 19.27 6.04 -4.29
C GLN A 867 19.15 4.56 -4.62
N ILE A 868 18.68 4.19 -5.80
CA ILE A 868 18.67 2.81 -6.28
C ILE A 868 20.12 2.38 -6.60
N TRP A 869 20.46 1.14 -6.27
CA TRP A 869 21.68 0.48 -6.75
C TRP A 869 21.39 -0.91 -7.28
N ILE A 870 22.37 -1.49 -7.98
CA ILE A 870 22.28 -2.85 -8.53
C ILE A 870 23.39 -3.71 -7.92
N GLU A 871 22.99 -4.83 -7.32
CA GLU A 871 23.88 -5.89 -6.84
C GLU A 871 24.26 -6.83 -8.01
N GLU A 872 25.54 -7.20 -8.10
CA GLU A 872 26.08 -8.09 -9.16
C GLU A 872 25.95 -9.59 -8.84
#